data_AF-A0AA45Z1S1-F1
#
_entry.id   AF-A0AA45Z1S1-F1
#
_cell.length_a   1.000
_cell.length_b   1.000
_cell.length_c   1.000
_cell.angle_alpha   90.00
_cell.angle_beta   90.00
_cell.angle_gamma   90.00
#
_symmetry.space_group_name_H-M   'P 1'
#
loop_
_entity.id
_entity.type
_entity.pdbx_description
1 polymer ?
#
loop_
_entity_poly.entity_id
_entity_poly.type
_entity_poly.pdbx_seq_one_letter_code
_entity_poly.pdbx_strand_id
1 'polypeptide(L)'
;MRALPPPSCPGPRTRTLPGGACLGTRVALGRACSKPRTPAPMMKLRTLLLLLPSLLWGQLALAQAPAVTTYYEPMEGGAIRYLTMASPSLGGSGPSHQVSLALALRNNEATSVTLTQILIDFPGTTVLTGMSTSLVVPANAVRNWSFSAAQNIILPNPAPNSIRMRLFFTGYATPVTETFTLAAYQAPTPSGSNRFWGRVGDLRPHEYWQGMGAVHGASVQGCQLFAYDVGVYGWTGSGWSDVLPGTDGSQNEHYRQWGKPIYAVTGGTVTDFVNTDATNFPVGSVNPASHGGGNSFTIDNGTYLVGYAHMQAGTLNPSLLTVGAVVHEGDFLGLLGNSGSSSKPHLHIGAIKSDASSTLWSPQCGGPLRPVPLNSAYAIDQAVLTPWFGLEQLAPWSPMNGVGIPSGAAPNHINSLLWPAASAPVVLNNSVVNDFALGSNGQLWTVGSSTGAVLTTHDRLSVPYNTGVYLDVNPGGSAKAIAVTATIPYLIGMNDFVYRGTSSGWIQTSQTAKRLTVDESTGKVWVIGLDDKVYSFNPTTLVWSAQTPTASTGKDIAVAQGIPYLIGMDDRVWKHNGSSFVQLPATTTLKRLAVDGATGKLWGIGANDGLWFSTNGSTWAEHPGGIRAYDLTLFQGTPYVRGLDNGVWKKEAFGSSRVNVVQP
;
A
#
# COMPACT_ATOMS: atom_id res chain seq x y z
N MET A 1 14.42 -51.63 -34.72
CA MET A 1 13.79 -51.33 -36.04
C MET A 1 13.15 -49.95 -35.89
N ARG A 2 13.48 -48.84 -36.56
CA ARG A 2 14.23 -48.44 -37.77
C ARG A 2 15.06 -47.19 -37.37
N ALA A 3 16.39 -47.09 -37.56
CA ALA A 3 17.15 -46.77 -38.78
C ALA A 3 17.11 -45.28 -39.23
N LEU A 4 18.13 -44.49 -38.77
CA LEU A 4 19.07 -43.51 -39.41
C LEU A 4 18.69 -42.72 -40.70
N PRO A 5 19.38 -41.60 -41.11
CA PRO A 5 20.72 -41.09 -40.72
C PRO A 5 20.90 -39.53 -40.56
N PRO A 6 22.11 -39.04 -40.20
CA PRO A 6 22.50 -37.62 -40.13
C PRO A 6 23.27 -37.12 -41.38
N PRO A 7 23.56 -35.81 -41.49
CA PRO A 7 24.87 -35.36 -42.04
C PRO A 7 25.42 -34.12 -41.28
N SER A 8 26.62 -34.13 -40.72
CA SER A 8 27.98 -33.97 -41.31
C SER A 8 28.45 -32.51 -41.49
N CYS A 9 29.53 -32.16 -40.77
CA CYS A 9 30.46 -31.11 -41.17
C CYS A 9 31.43 -31.65 -42.24
N PRO A 10 31.92 -30.79 -43.14
CA PRO A 10 33.37 -30.74 -43.37
C PRO A 10 33.92 -29.31 -43.54
N GLY A 11 35.19 -29.12 -43.17
CA GLY A 11 35.98 -27.92 -43.44
C GLY A 11 36.49 -27.82 -44.89
N PRO A 12 37.72 -27.30 -45.09
CA PRO A 12 38.02 -25.98 -45.65
C PRO A 12 38.31 -26.00 -47.15
N ARG A 13 38.30 -24.82 -47.81
CA ARG A 13 38.93 -24.63 -49.13
C ARG A 13 39.69 -23.32 -49.26
N THR A 14 40.98 -23.47 -49.55
CA THR A 14 41.88 -22.53 -50.23
C THR A 14 41.94 -22.86 -51.73
N ARG A 15 42.10 -21.83 -52.59
CA ARG A 15 42.87 -21.79 -53.87
C ARG A 15 42.52 -20.51 -54.67
N THR A 16 43.43 -19.53 -54.81
CA THR A 16 44.46 -19.29 -55.86
C THR A 16 43.96 -18.72 -57.20
N LEU A 17 44.31 -17.43 -57.47
CA LEU A 17 45.07 -16.83 -58.62
C LEU A 17 44.64 -17.12 -60.09
N PRO A 18 45.22 -16.48 -61.16
CA PRO A 18 46.11 -15.31 -61.32
C PRO A 18 45.77 -14.36 -62.52
N GLY A 19 46.60 -13.31 -62.72
CA GLY A 19 46.88 -12.64 -64.00
C GLY A 19 47.32 -11.19 -63.76
N GLY A 20 48.48 -10.66 -64.17
CA GLY A 20 49.41 -10.99 -65.25
C GLY A 20 49.79 -9.66 -65.93
N ALA A 21 51.04 -9.25 -65.78
CA ALA A 21 51.58 -7.93 -66.15
C ALA A 21 51.80 -7.74 -67.67
N CYS A 22 52.00 -6.49 -68.10
CA CYS A 22 52.90 -6.16 -69.23
C CYS A 22 53.51 -4.74 -69.08
N LEU A 23 54.83 -4.69 -69.23
CA LEU A 23 55.72 -3.51 -69.25
C LEU A 23 55.80 -2.87 -70.64
N GLY A 24 56.25 -1.62 -70.71
CA GLY A 24 56.80 -1.02 -71.92
C GLY A 24 57.63 0.25 -71.64
N THR A 25 58.96 0.12 -71.73
CA THR A 25 60.00 1.15 -71.53
C THR A 25 60.40 1.83 -72.86
N ARG A 26 60.86 3.09 -72.84
CA ARG A 26 62.07 3.57 -73.57
C ARG A 26 62.45 5.04 -73.26
N VAL A 27 63.72 5.32 -73.57
CA VAL A 27 64.65 6.36 -73.10
C VAL A 27 64.79 7.53 -74.09
N ALA A 28 65.20 8.73 -73.63
CA ALA A 28 66.01 9.67 -74.43
C ALA A 28 66.90 10.59 -73.56
N LEU A 29 68.13 10.84 -74.04
CA LEU A 29 69.24 11.57 -73.42
C LEU A 29 69.25 13.08 -73.73
N GLY A 30 69.97 13.88 -72.91
CA GLY A 30 70.50 15.20 -73.29
C GLY A 30 71.44 15.83 -72.25
N ARG A 31 72.73 16.00 -72.60
CA ARG A 31 73.84 16.63 -71.83
C ARG A 31 73.90 18.15 -72.07
N ALA A 32 74.43 18.94 -71.12
CA ALA A 32 75.70 19.71 -71.24
C ALA A 32 75.94 20.78 -70.12
N CYS A 33 77.17 20.75 -69.54
CA CYS A 33 78.14 21.82 -69.17
C CYS A 33 77.71 23.06 -68.32
N SER A 34 78.49 23.64 -67.38
CA SER A 34 79.91 23.58 -66.98
C SER A 34 80.16 24.33 -65.63
N LYS A 35 81.24 24.01 -64.90
CA LYS A 35 81.72 24.64 -63.63
C LYS A 35 82.62 25.88 -63.89
N PRO A 36 83.03 26.69 -62.86
CA PRO A 36 84.32 26.43 -62.17
C PRO A 36 84.34 26.66 -60.63
N ARG A 37 85.55 26.54 -60.05
CA ARG A 37 86.02 26.10 -58.71
C ARG A 37 86.30 27.22 -57.65
N THR A 38 85.95 26.94 -56.37
CA THR A 38 86.66 27.05 -55.03
C THR A 38 87.53 28.28 -54.63
N PRO A 39 87.61 28.71 -53.33
CA PRO A 39 88.16 27.93 -52.18
C PRO A 39 87.44 28.02 -50.80
N ALA A 40 87.80 27.07 -49.93
CA ALA A 40 87.29 26.78 -48.57
C ALA A 40 87.77 27.80 -47.49
N PRO A 41 87.31 27.79 -46.20
CA PRO A 41 87.57 26.67 -45.27
C PRO A 41 86.49 26.38 -44.18
N MET A 42 86.69 25.23 -43.54
CA MET A 42 86.13 24.71 -42.28
C MET A 42 85.37 25.67 -41.35
N MET A 43 84.16 25.29 -40.94
CA MET A 43 83.68 25.57 -39.59
C MET A 43 82.88 24.40 -39.02
N LYS A 44 83.13 24.15 -37.73
CA LYS A 44 82.89 22.92 -36.98
C LYS A 44 81.41 22.59 -36.81
N LEU A 45 81.11 21.32 -36.99
CA LEU A 45 79.86 20.63 -36.68
C LEU A 45 79.58 20.66 -35.16
N ARG A 46 79.12 21.79 -34.61
CA ARG A 46 78.76 21.91 -33.17
C ARG A 46 77.69 22.97 -32.88
N THR A 47 76.64 23.13 -33.69
CA THR A 47 75.45 23.94 -33.24
C THR A 47 74.16 23.67 -34.04
N LEU A 48 73.78 22.41 -34.22
CA LEU A 48 72.44 22.08 -34.70
C LEU A 48 71.87 20.86 -33.95
N LEU A 49 71.95 20.91 -32.63
CA LEU A 49 71.43 19.87 -31.74
C LEU A 49 70.99 20.45 -30.39
N LEU A 50 70.20 21.54 -30.40
CA LEU A 50 69.71 22.17 -29.15
C LEU A 50 68.26 22.68 -29.21
N LEU A 51 67.46 22.28 -30.19
CA LEU A 51 66.02 22.61 -30.25
C LEU A 51 65.09 21.39 -30.43
N LEU A 52 65.59 20.17 -30.25
CA LEU A 52 64.81 18.93 -30.37
C LEU A 52 65.16 17.85 -29.31
N PRO A 53 65.17 18.20 -28.00
CA PRO A 53 64.76 17.18 -27.02
C PRO A 53 63.81 17.71 -25.93
N SER A 54 62.97 18.71 -26.20
CA SER A 54 61.89 19.13 -25.28
C SER A 54 60.48 18.75 -25.74
N LEU A 55 60.32 18.03 -26.85
CA LEU A 55 59.04 17.56 -27.39
C LEU A 55 58.81 16.04 -27.30
N LEU A 56 59.71 15.30 -26.64
CA LEU A 56 59.56 13.85 -26.39
C LEU A 56 59.68 13.45 -24.91
N TRP A 57 59.57 14.43 -24.02
CA TRP A 57 59.28 14.20 -22.59
C TRP A 57 57.98 14.91 -22.25
N GLY A 58 56.95 14.71 -23.08
CA GLY A 58 55.61 14.69 -22.52
C GLY A 58 55.64 13.56 -21.51
N GLN A 59 55.60 13.89 -20.21
CA GLN A 59 55.28 12.92 -19.19
C GLN A 59 54.15 12.07 -19.78
N LEU A 60 54.34 10.76 -19.90
CA LEU A 60 53.19 9.85 -19.85
C LEU A 60 52.56 10.13 -18.48
N ALA A 61 51.78 11.21 -18.40
CA ALA A 61 50.77 11.38 -17.39
C ALA A 61 49.87 10.18 -17.65
N LEU A 62 50.12 9.11 -16.89
CA LEU A 62 49.21 7.99 -16.78
C LEU A 62 47.84 8.64 -16.65
N ALA A 63 46.97 8.45 -17.65
CA ALA A 63 45.66 9.07 -17.67
C ALA A 63 44.91 8.60 -16.43
N GLN A 64 45.04 9.40 -15.37
CA GLN A 64 44.44 9.24 -14.07
C GLN A 64 42.93 9.33 -14.27
N ALA A 65 42.16 8.63 -13.43
CA ALA A 65 40.70 8.65 -13.48
C ALA A 65 40.17 10.09 -13.70
N PRO A 66 39.10 10.27 -14.49
CA PRO A 66 38.62 11.61 -14.81
C PRO A 66 38.25 12.38 -13.54
N ALA A 67 38.41 13.70 -13.58
CA ALA A 67 37.96 14.61 -12.53
C ALA A 67 36.42 14.70 -12.56
N VAL A 68 35.77 13.80 -11.84
CA VAL A 68 34.31 13.77 -11.67
C VAL A 68 33.92 13.79 -10.20
N THR A 69 32.73 14.30 -9.91
CA THR A 69 32.12 14.19 -8.57
C THR A 69 30.87 13.31 -8.68
N THR A 70 30.74 12.37 -7.76
CA THR A 70 29.67 11.37 -7.72
C THR A 70 28.73 11.64 -6.55
N TYR A 71 27.44 11.36 -6.76
CA TYR A 71 26.42 11.42 -5.72
C TYR A 71 25.56 10.15 -5.83
N TYR A 72 25.53 9.35 -4.78
CA TYR A 72 24.82 8.07 -4.74
C TYR A 72 23.57 8.20 -3.88
N GLU A 73 22.48 7.58 -4.32
CA GLU A 73 21.23 7.49 -3.55
C GLU A 73 20.67 6.06 -3.61
N PRO A 74 20.09 5.55 -2.51
CA PRO A 74 19.87 6.24 -1.23
C PRO A 74 21.15 6.27 -0.37
N MET A 75 21.57 7.46 0.04
CA MET A 75 22.72 7.66 0.94
C MET A 75 22.34 8.54 2.13
N GLU A 76 22.72 8.10 3.33
CA GLU A 76 22.47 8.85 4.58
C GLU A 76 23.61 8.64 5.57
N GLY A 77 24.06 9.73 6.20
CA GLY A 77 25.17 9.66 7.17
C GLY A 77 26.46 9.08 6.58
N GLY A 78 26.66 9.21 5.26
CA GLY A 78 27.82 8.64 4.53
C GLY A 78 27.71 7.15 4.18
N ALA A 79 26.60 6.48 4.53
CA ALA A 79 26.35 5.09 4.18
C ALA A 79 25.35 4.97 3.03
N ILE A 80 25.62 4.04 2.10
CA ILE A 80 24.61 3.57 1.14
C ILE A 80 23.58 2.72 1.90
N ARG A 81 22.31 2.99 1.66
CA ARG A 81 21.19 2.34 2.35
C ARG A 81 20.62 1.20 1.51
N TYR A 82 20.39 0.04 2.14
CA TYR A 82 19.66 -1.08 1.53
C TYR A 82 18.33 -1.32 2.22
N LEU A 83 17.39 -1.96 1.53
CA LEU A 83 16.15 -2.44 2.14
C LEU A 83 16.32 -3.89 2.59
N THR A 84 16.22 -4.15 3.90
CA THR A 84 16.00 -5.53 4.35
C THR A 84 14.60 -5.95 3.93
N MET A 85 14.47 -7.12 3.31
CA MET A 85 13.21 -7.71 2.90
C MET A 85 12.86 -8.89 3.81
N ALA A 86 11.57 -9.14 4.02
CA ALA A 86 11.12 -10.29 4.78
C ALA A 86 11.60 -11.61 4.12
N SER A 87 11.73 -12.65 4.93
CA SER A 87 11.94 -14.00 4.39
C SER A 87 10.66 -14.47 3.68
N PRO A 88 10.76 -15.17 2.53
CA PRO A 88 9.59 -15.71 1.85
C PRO A 88 8.88 -16.83 2.62
N SER A 89 9.49 -17.39 3.67
CA SER A 89 8.84 -18.33 4.59
C SER A 89 9.62 -18.47 5.89
N LEU A 90 8.90 -18.65 7.00
CA LEU A 90 9.50 -18.89 8.30
C LEU A 90 10.32 -20.20 8.27
N GLY A 91 11.60 -20.13 8.63
CA GLY A 91 12.51 -21.28 8.57
C GLY A 91 13.07 -21.60 7.19
N GLY A 92 12.74 -20.80 6.16
CA GLY A 92 13.36 -20.85 4.84
C GLY A 92 14.72 -20.13 4.78
N SER A 93 15.14 -19.72 3.58
CA SER A 93 16.24 -18.75 3.45
C SER A 93 15.86 -17.51 4.26
N GLY A 94 16.69 -17.07 5.20
CA GLY A 94 16.43 -15.90 6.05
C GLY A 94 16.13 -14.63 5.26
N PRO A 95 15.96 -13.47 5.92
CA PRO A 95 15.74 -12.21 5.21
C PRO A 95 16.84 -11.98 4.15
N SER A 96 16.53 -11.19 3.14
CA SER A 96 17.49 -10.78 2.11
C SER A 96 17.52 -9.26 2.02
N HIS A 97 18.46 -8.70 1.27
CA HIS A 97 18.63 -7.25 1.22
C HIS A 97 18.68 -6.72 -0.20
N GLN A 98 17.75 -5.83 -0.55
CA GLN A 98 17.72 -5.15 -1.84
C GLN A 98 18.65 -3.94 -1.82
N VAL A 99 19.63 -3.94 -2.73
CA VAL A 99 20.43 -2.77 -3.09
C VAL A 99 19.99 -2.27 -4.47
N SER A 100 19.53 -1.03 -4.50
CA SER A 100 19.13 -0.31 -5.70
C SER A 100 19.72 1.09 -5.62
N LEU A 101 20.37 1.56 -6.68
CA LEU A 101 21.10 2.83 -6.66
C LEU A 101 20.73 3.74 -7.83
N ALA A 102 20.73 5.03 -7.55
CA ALA A 102 20.88 6.09 -8.54
C ALA A 102 22.19 6.84 -8.30
N LEU A 103 22.80 7.29 -9.39
CA LEU A 103 24.05 8.02 -9.44
C LEU A 103 23.83 9.34 -10.19
N ALA A 104 24.10 10.47 -9.55
CA ALA A 104 24.34 11.72 -10.27
C ALA A 104 25.85 11.92 -10.43
N LEU A 105 26.29 12.20 -11.65
CA LEU A 105 27.68 12.36 -12.02
C LEU A 105 27.91 13.77 -12.55
N ARG A 106 28.71 14.56 -11.83
CA ARG A 106 29.19 15.87 -12.28
C ARG A 106 30.55 15.71 -12.96
N ASN A 107 30.64 16.17 -14.20
CA ASN A 107 31.91 16.23 -14.91
C ASN A 107 32.62 17.55 -14.60
N ASN A 108 33.81 17.50 -13.99
CA ASN A 108 34.64 18.67 -13.71
C ASN A 108 35.79 18.83 -14.73
N GLU A 109 35.82 18.01 -15.77
CA GLU A 109 36.73 18.16 -16.89
C GLU A 109 36.30 19.31 -17.82
N ALA A 110 37.26 19.84 -18.56
CA ALA A 110 37.00 20.84 -19.61
C ALA A 110 36.32 20.24 -20.86
N THR A 111 36.30 18.91 -20.99
CA THR A 111 35.71 18.17 -22.11
C THR A 111 34.71 17.12 -21.62
N SER A 112 33.84 16.67 -22.51
CA SER A 112 32.89 15.59 -22.19
C SER A 112 33.62 14.30 -21.79
N VAL A 113 33.07 13.59 -20.81
CA VAL A 113 33.49 12.22 -20.43
C VAL A 113 32.37 11.24 -20.69
N THR A 114 32.70 9.99 -21.03
CA THR A 114 31.70 8.94 -21.29
C THR A 114 31.90 7.79 -20.32
N LEU A 115 30.95 7.60 -19.41
CA LEU A 115 30.89 6.43 -18.53
C LEU A 115 30.44 5.22 -19.35
N THR A 116 31.24 4.15 -19.34
CA THR A 116 30.99 2.94 -20.13
C THR A 116 30.62 1.74 -19.28
N GLN A 117 31.10 1.68 -18.04
CA GLN A 117 30.84 0.55 -17.14
C GLN A 117 30.82 0.98 -15.68
N ILE A 118 29.92 0.38 -14.93
CA ILE A 118 29.87 0.43 -13.46
C ILE A 118 30.10 -0.98 -12.97
N LEU A 119 31.06 -1.15 -12.06
CA LEU A 119 31.33 -2.41 -11.41
C LEU A 119 31.16 -2.23 -9.90
N ILE A 120 30.32 -3.07 -9.32
CA ILE A 120 29.99 -3.07 -7.90
C ILE A 120 30.49 -4.37 -7.30
N ASP A 121 31.24 -4.26 -6.21
CA ASP A 121 31.60 -5.41 -5.40
C ASP A 121 31.39 -5.11 -3.92
N PHE A 122 31.25 -6.17 -3.13
CA PHE A 122 31.04 -6.09 -1.70
C PHE A 122 32.26 -6.70 -1.00
N PRO A 123 33.24 -5.89 -0.54
CA PRO A 123 34.47 -6.38 0.05
C PRO A 123 34.21 -7.41 1.15
N GLY A 124 34.95 -8.52 1.10
CA GLY A 124 34.75 -9.67 1.98
C GLY A 124 33.76 -10.72 1.46
N THR A 125 33.17 -10.51 0.27
CA THR A 125 32.29 -11.48 -0.39
C THR A 125 32.76 -11.81 -1.80
N THR A 126 32.09 -12.78 -2.44
CA THR A 126 32.26 -13.13 -3.86
C THR A 126 31.28 -12.40 -4.79
N VAL A 127 30.40 -11.55 -4.26
CA VAL A 127 29.38 -10.86 -5.06
C VAL A 127 30.02 -9.73 -5.85
N LEU A 128 29.89 -9.81 -7.18
CA LEU A 128 30.41 -8.86 -8.15
C LEU A 128 29.37 -8.63 -9.25
N THR A 129 28.96 -7.38 -9.45
CA THR A 129 27.94 -7.00 -10.44
C THR A 129 28.51 -5.96 -11.39
N GLY A 130 28.59 -6.30 -12.68
CA GLY A 130 29.02 -5.39 -13.74
C GLY A 130 27.84 -4.93 -14.59
N MET A 131 27.78 -3.63 -14.89
CA MET A 131 26.73 -3.01 -15.69
C MET A 131 27.36 -2.15 -16.77
N SER A 132 26.99 -2.42 -18.02
CA SER A 132 27.40 -1.61 -19.16
C SER A 132 26.46 -0.41 -19.33
N THR A 133 27.00 0.73 -19.74
CA THR A 133 26.25 1.96 -20.02
C THR A 133 26.97 2.77 -21.10
N SER A 134 26.36 3.85 -21.57
CA SER A 134 26.98 4.82 -22.50
C SER A 134 26.51 6.22 -22.13
N LEU A 135 26.84 6.65 -20.90
CA LEU A 135 26.42 7.95 -20.39
C LEU A 135 27.47 9.00 -20.72
N VAL A 136 27.17 9.84 -21.71
CA VAL A 136 27.97 11.02 -22.04
C VAL A 136 27.63 12.16 -21.08
N VAL A 137 28.63 12.66 -20.35
CA VAL A 137 28.50 13.80 -19.43
C VAL A 137 29.29 14.97 -20.00
N PRO A 138 28.60 16.02 -20.51
CA PRO A 138 29.27 17.21 -21.03
C PRO A 138 30.16 17.90 -19.98
N ALA A 139 31.14 18.67 -20.44
CA ALA A 139 32.00 19.46 -19.57
C ALA A 139 31.17 20.35 -18.62
N ASN A 140 31.53 20.36 -17.33
CA ASN A 140 30.84 21.12 -16.28
C ASN A 140 29.34 20.82 -16.09
N ALA A 141 28.85 19.68 -16.62
CA ALA A 141 27.46 19.28 -16.52
C ALA A 141 27.26 18.13 -15.53
N VAL A 142 26.00 17.95 -15.11
CA VAL A 142 25.54 16.77 -14.35
C VAL A 142 24.71 15.88 -15.26
N ARG A 143 24.89 14.56 -15.11
CA ARG A 143 24.02 13.55 -15.71
C ARG A 143 23.76 12.43 -14.72
N ASN A 144 22.59 11.81 -14.85
CA ASN A 144 22.17 10.75 -13.95
C ASN A 144 22.23 9.40 -14.66
N TRP A 145 22.53 8.39 -13.88
CA TRP A 145 22.37 6.98 -14.21
C TRP A 145 21.66 6.30 -13.04
N SER A 146 20.86 5.28 -13.30
CA SER A 146 20.22 4.50 -12.24
C SER A 146 20.20 3.03 -12.62
N PHE A 147 19.99 2.19 -11.61
CA PHE A 147 19.68 0.79 -11.85
C PHE A 147 18.40 0.70 -12.70
N SER A 148 18.32 -0.33 -13.53
CA SER A 148 17.05 -0.90 -13.99
C SER A 148 16.55 -1.96 -13.01
N ALA A 149 15.29 -2.40 -13.15
CA ALA A 149 14.73 -3.46 -12.30
C ALA A 149 15.61 -4.73 -12.29
N ALA A 150 16.14 -5.12 -13.46
CA ALA A 150 17.01 -6.29 -13.60
C ALA A 150 18.40 -6.11 -12.97
N GLN A 151 18.78 -4.88 -12.62
CA GLN A 151 20.08 -4.56 -12.01
C GLN A 151 20.01 -4.52 -10.48
N ASN A 152 18.83 -4.65 -9.87
CA ASN A 152 18.68 -4.76 -8.42
C ASN A 152 19.50 -5.94 -7.89
N ILE A 153 20.31 -5.68 -6.86
CA ILE A 153 21.16 -6.70 -6.23
C ILE A 153 20.45 -7.19 -4.98
N ILE A 154 20.26 -8.50 -4.88
CA ILE A 154 19.71 -9.15 -3.69
C ILE A 154 20.86 -9.82 -2.92
N LEU A 155 21.19 -9.26 -1.77
CA LEU A 155 22.28 -9.73 -0.92
C LEU A 155 21.77 -10.77 0.09
N PRO A 156 22.65 -11.71 0.51
CA PRO A 156 22.32 -12.68 1.55
C PRO A 156 22.28 -12.00 2.93
N ASN A 157 21.67 -12.68 3.90
CA ASN A 157 21.76 -12.31 5.31
C ASN A 157 22.84 -13.14 6.04
N PRO A 158 23.77 -12.52 6.79
CA PRO A 158 23.88 -11.08 7.02
C PRO A 158 24.40 -10.32 5.80
N ALA A 159 23.95 -9.07 5.64
CA ALA A 159 24.43 -8.17 4.61
C ALA A 159 25.94 -7.86 4.80
N PRO A 160 26.69 -7.63 3.71
CA PRO A 160 28.03 -7.04 3.77
C PRO A 160 28.02 -5.64 4.40
N ASN A 161 29.10 -5.28 5.09
CA ASN A 161 29.21 -3.97 5.77
C ASN A 161 29.70 -2.84 4.85
N SER A 162 30.13 -3.16 3.63
CA SER A 162 30.66 -2.18 2.69
C SER A 162 30.33 -2.54 1.25
N ILE A 163 30.30 -1.50 0.41
CA ILE A 163 30.06 -1.57 -1.02
C ILE A 163 31.13 -0.72 -1.72
N ARG A 164 31.72 -1.26 -2.78
CA ARG A 164 32.74 -0.59 -3.58
C ARG A 164 32.24 -0.36 -4.99
N MET A 165 32.26 0.91 -5.41
CA MET A 165 31.85 1.38 -6.73
C MET A 165 33.10 1.63 -7.58
N ARG A 166 33.13 1.10 -8.80
CA ARG A 166 34.18 1.33 -9.80
C ARG A 166 33.55 1.81 -11.10
N LEU A 167 33.81 3.06 -11.47
CA LEU A 167 33.27 3.72 -12.65
C LEU A 167 34.34 3.82 -13.74
N PHE A 168 34.10 3.19 -14.89
CA PHE A 168 35.03 3.14 -16.02
C PHE A 168 34.61 4.11 -17.12
N PHE A 169 35.57 4.86 -17.64
CA PHE A 169 35.33 5.90 -18.64
C PHE A 169 36.14 5.66 -19.91
N THR A 170 35.57 6.01 -21.06
CA THR A 170 36.28 5.93 -22.35
C THR A 170 37.53 6.82 -22.32
N GLY A 171 38.69 6.26 -22.68
CA GLY A 171 39.95 7.01 -22.77
C GLY A 171 40.73 7.15 -21.46
N TYR A 172 40.21 6.63 -20.34
CA TYR A 172 40.87 6.66 -19.03
C TYR A 172 41.34 5.27 -18.61
N ALA A 173 42.58 5.17 -18.11
CA ALA A 173 43.20 3.87 -17.78
C ALA A 173 42.77 3.35 -16.41
N THR A 174 42.44 4.24 -15.47
CA THR A 174 42.00 3.88 -14.12
C THR A 174 40.55 4.29 -13.89
N PRO A 175 39.74 3.44 -13.22
CA PRO A 175 38.38 3.80 -12.86
C PRO A 175 38.36 4.75 -11.67
N VAL A 176 37.32 5.56 -11.56
CA VAL A 176 36.97 6.23 -10.30
C VAL A 176 36.51 5.14 -9.34
N THR A 177 37.19 5.00 -8.20
CA THR A 177 36.94 3.93 -7.22
C THR A 177 36.62 4.53 -5.86
N GLU A 178 35.45 4.19 -5.34
CA GLU A 178 34.96 4.69 -4.06
C GLU A 178 34.37 3.54 -3.24
N THR A 179 34.61 3.57 -1.93
CA THR A 179 34.09 2.55 -1.00
C THR A 179 33.25 3.24 0.05
N PHE A 180 32.04 2.73 0.27
CA PHE A 180 31.08 3.26 1.23
C PHE A 180 30.73 2.21 2.26
N THR A 181 30.34 2.66 3.45
CA THR A 181 29.61 1.82 4.40
C THR A 181 28.28 1.42 3.77
N LEU A 182 27.89 0.17 3.97
CA LEU A 182 26.59 -0.36 3.57
C LEU A 182 25.78 -0.64 4.84
N ALA A 183 24.56 -0.11 4.92
CA ALA A 183 23.74 -0.23 6.12
C ALA A 183 22.24 -0.34 5.79
N ALA A 184 21.48 -1.02 6.65
CA ALA A 184 20.04 -1.09 6.51
C ALA A 184 19.43 0.31 6.59
N TYR A 185 18.42 0.55 5.75
CA TYR A 185 17.56 1.72 5.85
C TYR A 185 16.58 1.56 7.02
N GLN A 186 16.34 2.65 7.73
CA GLN A 186 15.24 2.78 8.67
C GLN A 186 14.40 3.97 8.23
N ALA A 187 13.08 3.80 8.18
CA ALA A 187 12.22 4.94 7.95
C ALA A 187 12.34 5.91 9.14
N PRO A 188 12.39 7.24 8.92
CA PRO A 188 12.39 8.26 9.98
C PRO A 188 11.03 8.39 10.68
N THR A 189 10.52 7.27 11.17
CA THR A 189 9.36 7.16 12.06
C THR A 189 9.84 6.64 13.42
N PRO A 190 9.06 6.82 14.51
CA PRO A 190 9.44 6.30 15.83
C PRO A 190 9.71 4.78 15.85
N SER A 191 9.10 4.02 14.94
CA SER A 191 9.26 2.56 14.80
C SER A 191 10.35 2.16 13.80
N GLY A 192 11.03 3.10 13.16
CA GLY A 192 12.00 2.81 12.09
C GLY A 192 11.36 2.26 10.80
N SER A 193 10.03 2.31 10.68
CA SER A 193 9.27 1.65 9.61
C SER A 193 7.89 2.27 9.38
N ASN A 194 7.25 1.90 8.27
CA ASN A 194 5.90 2.33 7.90
C ASN A 194 4.87 1.25 8.24
N ARG A 195 3.64 1.64 8.57
CA ARG A 195 2.54 0.68 8.72
C ARG A 195 2.07 0.14 7.36
N PHE A 196 1.59 -1.10 7.31
CA PHE A 196 0.98 -1.64 6.09
C PHE A 196 -0.26 -0.84 5.66
N TRP A 197 -0.44 -0.61 4.36
CA TRP A 197 -1.50 0.25 3.77
C TRP A 197 -2.91 -0.37 3.76
N GLY A 198 -3.04 -1.65 4.11
CA GLY A 198 -4.29 -2.39 4.14
C GLY A 198 -4.65 -2.86 5.55
N ARG A 199 -5.86 -3.38 5.71
CA ARG A 199 -6.33 -4.04 6.95
C ARG A 199 -6.95 -5.39 6.64
N VAL A 200 -6.91 -6.31 7.60
CA VAL A 200 -7.49 -7.67 7.45
C VAL A 200 -8.99 -7.59 7.25
N GLY A 201 -9.67 -6.65 7.90
CA GLY A 201 -11.11 -6.45 7.74
C GLY A 201 -11.54 -6.22 6.29
N ASP A 202 -10.67 -5.67 5.44
CA ASP A 202 -10.98 -5.35 4.04
C ASP A 202 -10.74 -6.54 3.07
N LEU A 203 -10.31 -7.69 3.59
CA LEU A 203 -10.06 -8.93 2.84
C LEU A 203 -11.20 -9.93 3.00
N ARG A 204 -11.68 -10.48 1.88
CA ARG A 204 -12.63 -11.61 1.93
C ARG A 204 -11.93 -12.87 2.48
N PRO A 205 -12.67 -13.89 2.92
CA PRO A 205 -12.10 -15.20 3.19
C PRO A 205 -11.17 -15.68 2.08
N HIS A 206 -9.98 -16.16 2.47
CA HIS A 206 -8.90 -16.64 1.60
C HIS A 206 -8.34 -15.60 0.60
N GLU A 207 -8.50 -14.31 0.87
CA GLU A 207 -7.80 -13.25 0.15
C GLU A 207 -6.58 -12.74 0.92
N TYR A 208 -5.55 -12.35 0.18
CA TYR A 208 -4.32 -11.74 0.70
C TYR A 208 -3.88 -10.63 -0.24
N TRP A 209 -3.22 -9.60 0.30
CA TRP A 209 -2.47 -8.68 -0.55
C TRP A 209 -1.36 -9.47 -1.25
N GLN A 210 -1.00 -9.06 -2.46
CA GLN A 210 0.08 -9.68 -3.22
C GLN A 210 0.97 -8.58 -3.77
N GLY A 211 2.28 -8.81 -3.69
CA GLY A 211 3.28 -7.96 -4.31
C GLY A 211 4.61 -8.68 -4.48
N MET A 212 5.54 -8.00 -5.15
CA MET A 212 6.88 -8.50 -5.39
C MET A 212 7.88 -7.39 -5.07
N GLY A 213 8.92 -7.68 -4.29
CA GLY A 213 10.00 -6.72 -4.07
C GLY A 213 10.92 -6.57 -5.28
N ALA A 214 11.70 -5.49 -5.35
CA ALA A 214 12.80 -5.31 -6.31
C ALA A 214 12.46 -5.54 -7.80
N VAL A 215 11.20 -5.42 -8.22
CA VAL A 215 10.77 -5.66 -9.62
C VAL A 215 10.35 -4.40 -10.36
N HIS A 216 10.07 -3.32 -9.63
CA HIS A 216 9.49 -2.14 -10.24
C HIS A 216 10.52 -1.46 -11.17
N GLY A 217 10.02 -0.98 -12.32
CA GLY A 217 10.81 -0.22 -13.27
C GLY A 217 11.43 1.02 -12.64
N ALA A 218 12.58 1.45 -13.17
CA ALA A 218 13.33 2.58 -12.62
C ALA A 218 12.64 3.95 -12.83
N SER A 219 11.72 4.06 -13.80
CA SER A 219 11.12 5.34 -14.22
C SER A 219 12.19 6.41 -14.48
N VAL A 220 11.88 7.68 -14.23
CA VAL A 220 12.82 8.80 -14.33
C VAL A 220 13.86 8.69 -13.21
N GLN A 221 15.14 8.52 -13.57
CA GLN A 221 16.28 8.52 -12.64
C GLN A 221 16.20 7.51 -11.47
N GLY A 222 15.41 6.43 -11.59
CA GLY A 222 15.36 5.39 -10.56
C GLY A 222 14.34 5.61 -9.44
N CYS A 223 13.50 6.66 -9.48
CA CYS A 223 12.60 7.00 -8.36
C CYS A 223 11.66 5.87 -7.91
N GLN A 224 11.39 4.91 -8.77
CA GLN A 224 10.47 3.81 -8.48
C GLN A 224 11.17 2.48 -8.14
N LEU A 225 12.50 2.44 -8.01
CA LEU A 225 13.23 1.18 -7.77
C LEU A 225 12.84 0.44 -6.47
N PHE A 226 12.38 1.18 -5.45
CA PHE A 226 11.84 0.64 -4.20
C PHE A 226 10.31 0.69 -4.12
N ALA A 227 9.64 1.13 -5.19
CA ALA A 227 8.18 1.16 -5.23
C ALA A 227 7.62 -0.26 -5.38
N TYR A 228 6.34 -0.38 -5.02
CA TYR A 228 5.57 -1.60 -5.16
C TYR A 228 4.31 -1.36 -5.97
N ASP A 229 4.04 -2.26 -6.91
CA ASP A 229 2.71 -2.46 -7.44
C ASP A 229 2.10 -3.66 -6.72
N VAL A 230 0.96 -3.45 -6.07
CA VAL A 230 0.32 -4.46 -5.23
C VAL A 230 -1.16 -4.60 -5.52
N GLY A 231 -1.64 -5.84 -5.49
CA GLY A 231 -3.04 -6.20 -5.68
C GLY A 231 -3.53 -7.13 -4.58
N VAL A 232 -4.68 -7.76 -4.80
CA VAL A 232 -5.22 -8.78 -3.88
C VAL A 232 -5.51 -10.03 -4.67
N TYR A 233 -5.07 -11.17 -4.13
CA TYR A 233 -5.23 -12.48 -4.73
C TYR A 233 -5.97 -13.40 -3.79
N GLY A 234 -6.78 -14.29 -4.36
CA GLY A 234 -7.42 -15.38 -3.63
C GLY A 234 -7.24 -16.71 -4.35
N TRP A 235 -7.24 -17.80 -3.59
CA TRP A 235 -7.17 -19.15 -4.15
C TRP A 235 -8.53 -19.54 -4.75
N THR A 236 -8.52 -20.06 -5.99
CA THR A 236 -9.72 -20.48 -6.73
C THR A 236 -10.02 -21.98 -6.60
N GLY A 237 -9.19 -22.72 -5.87
CA GLY A 237 -9.18 -24.19 -5.84
C GLY A 237 -8.13 -24.80 -6.77
N SER A 238 -7.73 -24.09 -7.83
CA SER A 238 -6.75 -24.56 -8.82
C SER A 238 -5.60 -23.58 -9.07
N GLY A 239 -5.70 -22.36 -8.56
CA GLY A 239 -4.65 -21.35 -8.69
C GLY A 239 -4.97 -20.07 -7.92
N TRP A 240 -3.99 -19.19 -7.80
CA TRP A 240 -4.19 -17.84 -7.28
C TRP A 240 -4.68 -16.91 -8.38
N SER A 241 -5.66 -16.06 -8.07
CA SER A 241 -6.20 -15.10 -9.02
C SER A 241 -6.54 -13.77 -8.34
N ASP A 242 -6.24 -12.67 -9.03
CA ASP A 242 -6.68 -11.31 -8.70
C ASP A 242 -8.09 -10.98 -9.20
N VAL A 243 -8.72 -11.92 -9.92
CA VAL A 243 -10.09 -11.80 -10.43
C VAL A 243 -11.05 -12.59 -9.55
N LEU A 244 -12.26 -12.06 -9.38
CA LEU A 244 -13.34 -12.69 -8.61
C LEU A 244 -13.85 -13.96 -9.31
N PRO A 245 -14.25 -15.01 -8.56
CA PRO A 245 -14.80 -16.22 -9.15
C PRO A 245 -16.02 -15.93 -10.03
N GLY A 246 -16.10 -16.56 -11.21
CA GLY A 246 -17.22 -16.38 -12.14
C GLY A 246 -17.19 -15.09 -12.95
N THR A 247 -16.10 -14.32 -12.90
CA THR A 247 -15.89 -13.11 -13.70
C THR A 247 -14.69 -13.27 -14.64
N ASP A 248 -14.52 -12.36 -15.60
CA ASP A 248 -13.55 -12.50 -16.71
C ASP A 248 -12.48 -11.38 -16.77
N GLY A 249 -12.46 -10.47 -15.79
CA GLY A 249 -11.53 -9.34 -15.78
C GLY A 249 -11.82 -8.21 -16.80
N SER A 250 -12.92 -8.28 -17.55
CA SER A 250 -13.29 -7.22 -18.51
C SER A 250 -13.77 -5.91 -17.87
N GLN A 251 -14.14 -5.95 -16.59
CA GLN A 251 -14.59 -4.82 -15.78
C GLN A 251 -13.64 -4.62 -14.59
N ASN A 252 -13.50 -3.39 -14.12
CA ASN A 252 -12.66 -3.11 -12.95
C ASN A 252 -13.19 -3.82 -11.69
N GLU A 253 -14.51 -3.91 -11.55
CA GLU A 253 -15.23 -4.59 -10.47
C GLU A 253 -14.98 -6.11 -10.45
N HIS A 254 -14.48 -6.69 -11.54
CA HIS A 254 -14.09 -8.10 -11.57
C HIS A 254 -12.82 -8.36 -10.76
N TYR A 255 -12.01 -7.35 -10.46
CA TYR A 255 -10.77 -7.50 -9.70
C TYR A 255 -11.02 -7.42 -8.20
N ARG A 256 -10.37 -8.30 -7.44
CA ARG A 256 -10.54 -8.43 -5.97
C ARG A 256 -10.18 -7.17 -5.23
N GLN A 257 -9.15 -6.47 -5.70
CA GLN A 257 -8.59 -5.26 -5.14
C GLN A 257 -9.39 -3.99 -5.46
N TRP A 258 -10.28 -4.02 -6.46
CA TRP A 258 -11.10 -2.87 -6.80
C TRP A 258 -11.95 -2.44 -5.59
N GLY A 259 -11.87 -1.16 -5.23
CA GLY A 259 -12.65 -0.60 -4.14
C GLY A 259 -12.13 -0.97 -2.75
N LYS A 260 -10.94 -1.58 -2.63
CA LYS A 260 -10.33 -1.81 -1.32
C LYS A 260 -9.80 -0.50 -0.72
N PRO A 261 -10.06 -0.21 0.56
CA PRO A 261 -9.51 0.93 1.27
C PRO A 261 -7.98 0.93 1.28
N ILE A 262 -7.40 2.11 1.08
CA ILE A 262 -5.98 2.39 1.26
C ILE A 262 -5.82 3.33 2.45
N TYR A 263 -4.92 2.98 3.36
CA TYR A 263 -4.60 3.76 4.56
C TYR A 263 -3.19 4.33 4.49
N ALA A 264 -2.99 5.48 5.14
CA ALA A 264 -1.69 6.14 5.23
C ALA A 264 -0.68 5.25 5.98
N VAL A 265 0.46 5.01 5.36
CA VAL A 265 1.55 4.18 5.91
C VAL A 265 2.45 4.96 6.87
N THR A 266 2.32 6.28 6.87
CA THR A 266 3.07 7.23 7.69
C THR A 266 2.19 8.45 7.97
N GLY A 267 2.44 9.13 9.09
CA GLY A 267 1.87 10.44 9.39
C GLY A 267 2.70 11.56 8.75
N GLY A 268 2.08 12.71 8.49
CA GLY A 268 2.74 13.82 7.82
C GLY A 268 1.76 14.89 7.37
N THR A 269 2.06 15.53 6.25
CA THR A 269 1.19 16.52 5.61
C THR A 269 0.99 16.22 4.12
N VAL A 270 -0.19 16.49 3.60
CA VAL A 270 -0.47 16.37 2.16
C VAL A 270 0.32 17.44 1.42
N THR A 271 1.17 17.03 0.48
CA THR A 271 1.93 17.96 -0.39
C THR A 271 1.33 18.08 -1.78
N ASP A 272 0.68 17.01 -2.25
CA ASP A 272 -0.03 16.99 -3.53
C ASP A 272 -1.13 15.93 -3.50
N PHE A 273 -2.16 16.12 -4.32
CA PHE A 273 -3.20 15.13 -4.56
C PHE A 273 -3.87 15.35 -5.93
N VAL A 274 -4.32 14.25 -6.54
CA VAL A 274 -5.15 14.27 -7.75
C VAL A 274 -6.42 13.49 -7.47
N ASN A 275 -7.58 14.05 -7.82
CA ASN A 275 -8.89 13.40 -7.61
C ASN A 275 -9.83 13.58 -8.81
N THR A 276 -9.28 13.89 -9.97
CA THR A 276 -10.01 14.29 -11.18
C THR A 276 -9.93 13.27 -12.31
N ASP A 277 -9.03 12.30 -12.21
CA ASP A 277 -8.74 11.39 -13.31
C ASP A 277 -9.79 10.29 -13.38
N ALA A 278 -10.44 10.18 -14.53
CA ALA A 278 -11.43 9.13 -14.75
C ALA A 278 -10.80 7.73 -14.61
N THR A 279 -11.60 6.80 -14.13
CA THR A 279 -11.26 5.38 -14.16
C THR A 279 -11.00 4.94 -15.60
N ASN A 280 -9.88 4.24 -15.83
CA ASN A 280 -9.53 3.63 -17.09
C ASN A 280 -10.54 2.54 -17.45
N PHE A 281 -11.12 2.69 -18.64
CA PHE A 281 -12.06 1.73 -19.22
C PHE A 281 -12.04 1.82 -20.76
N PRO A 282 -12.07 0.70 -21.51
CA PRO A 282 -12.09 -0.69 -21.04
C PRO A 282 -10.84 -1.08 -20.25
N VAL A 283 -10.92 -2.10 -19.40
CA VAL A 283 -9.74 -2.62 -18.68
C VAL A 283 -8.64 -2.96 -19.71
N GLY A 284 -7.40 -2.62 -19.39
CA GLY A 284 -6.24 -2.72 -20.28
C GLY A 284 -5.93 -1.45 -21.07
N SER A 285 -6.85 -0.49 -21.13
CA SER A 285 -6.61 0.82 -21.72
C SER A 285 -6.07 1.82 -20.70
N VAL A 286 -5.31 2.80 -21.18
CA VAL A 286 -4.79 3.92 -20.38
C VAL A 286 -5.20 5.21 -21.08
N ASN A 287 -5.74 6.18 -20.35
CA ASN A 287 -6.01 7.51 -20.90
C ASN A 287 -4.70 8.32 -21.01
N PRO A 288 -4.21 8.67 -22.21
CA PRO A 288 -2.94 9.40 -22.35
C PRO A 288 -2.99 10.83 -21.80
N ALA A 289 -4.18 11.39 -21.59
CA ALA A 289 -4.37 12.73 -21.02
C ALA A 289 -4.38 12.73 -19.48
N SER A 290 -4.33 11.56 -18.84
CA SER A 290 -4.32 11.43 -17.38
C SER A 290 -2.96 11.77 -16.77
N HIS A 291 -2.97 12.12 -15.50
CA HIS A 291 -1.74 12.22 -14.70
C HIS A 291 -1.12 10.82 -14.59
N GLY A 292 0.21 10.73 -14.59
CA GLY A 292 0.89 9.43 -14.56
C GLY A 292 0.47 8.54 -13.37
N GLY A 293 0.35 9.14 -12.18
CA GLY A 293 -0.14 8.46 -10.97
C GLY A 293 -1.67 8.35 -10.88
N GLY A 294 -2.43 8.92 -11.82
CA GLY A 294 -3.89 8.97 -11.73
C GLY A 294 -4.36 9.76 -10.52
N ASN A 295 -5.48 9.34 -9.93
CA ASN A 295 -5.87 9.85 -8.62
C ASN A 295 -4.90 9.36 -7.55
N SER A 296 -4.44 10.27 -6.70
CA SER A 296 -3.26 10.04 -5.87
C SER A 296 -3.23 10.94 -4.64
N PHE A 297 -2.39 10.54 -3.68
CA PHE A 297 -1.92 11.39 -2.59
C PHE A 297 -0.40 11.33 -2.53
N THR A 298 0.22 12.46 -2.19
CA THR A 298 1.62 12.53 -1.78
C THR A 298 1.68 13.09 -0.36
N ILE A 299 2.23 12.32 0.57
CA ILE A 299 2.32 12.66 2.00
C ILE A 299 3.79 12.85 2.37
N ASP A 300 4.14 14.00 2.93
CA ASP A 300 5.48 14.31 3.43
C ASP A 300 5.51 14.28 4.95
N ASN A 301 6.41 13.47 5.51
CA ASN A 301 6.66 13.41 6.96
C ASN A 301 7.83 14.29 7.41
N GLY A 302 8.36 15.12 6.52
CA GLY A 302 9.48 16.02 6.71
C GLY A 302 10.82 15.45 6.26
N THR A 303 10.93 14.12 6.07
CA THR A 303 12.18 13.48 5.62
C THR A 303 12.02 12.75 4.29
N TYR A 304 10.85 12.16 4.03
CA TYR A 304 10.52 11.56 2.74
C TYR A 304 9.04 11.77 2.41
N LEU A 305 8.76 11.84 1.10
CA LEU A 305 7.42 11.81 0.56
C LEU A 305 7.03 10.36 0.25
N VAL A 306 5.81 9.98 0.60
CA VAL A 306 5.16 8.73 0.17
C VAL A 306 4.07 9.05 -0.83
N GLY A 307 4.18 8.46 -2.02
CA GLY A 307 3.16 8.55 -3.05
C GLY A 307 2.24 7.32 -3.04
N TYR A 308 0.94 7.56 -3.20
CA TYR A 308 -0.11 6.55 -3.41
C TYR A 308 -0.79 6.87 -4.73
N ALA A 309 -0.83 5.91 -5.66
CA ALA A 309 -1.32 6.15 -7.01
C ALA A 309 -2.39 5.14 -7.43
N HIS A 310 -3.03 5.45 -8.56
CA HIS A 310 -4.07 4.68 -9.24
C HIS A 310 -5.36 4.54 -8.43
N MET A 311 -5.71 5.53 -7.61
CA MET A 311 -6.91 5.51 -6.77
C MET A 311 -8.19 5.83 -7.57
N GLN A 312 -9.37 5.66 -6.95
CA GLN A 312 -10.65 6.00 -7.57
C GLN A 312 -11.03 7.46 -7.35
N ALA A 313 -11.38 8.16 -8.43
CA ALA A 313 -11.87 9.53 -8.37
C ALA A 313 -13.14 9.62 -7.51
N GLY A 314 -13.25 10.70 -6.73
CA GLY A 314 -14.39 10.94 -5.83
C GLY A 314 -14.39 10.09 -4.56
N THR A 315 -13.40 9.21 -4.37
CA THR A 315 -13.29 8.35 -3.17
C THR A 315 -12.20 8.78 -2.20
N LEU A 316 -11.34 9.72 -2.61
CA LEU A 316 -10.30 10.26 -1.75
C LEU A 316 -10.93 10.98 -0.56
N ASN A 317 -10.30 10.85 0.61
CA ASN A 317 -10.77 11.41 1.87
C ASN A 317 -10.94 12.93 1.75
N PRO A 318 -12.19 13.46 1.81
CA PRO A 318 -12.44 14.88 1.60
C PRO A 318 -11.75 15.79 2.61
N SER A 319 -11.49 15.31 3.83
CA SER A 319 -10.77 16.08 4.86
C SER A 319 -9.28 16.28 4.56
N LEU A 320 -8.73 15.49 3.62
CA LEU A 320 -7.33 15.54 3.20
C LEU A 320 -7.14 16.19 1.83
N LEU A 321 -8.21 16.60 1.13
CA LEU A 321 -8.16 17.26 -0.18
C LEU A 321 -7.76 18.74 -0.08
N THR A 322 -6.71 19.03 0.67
CA THR A 322 -6.10 20.36 0.78
C THR A 322 -4.62 20.17 1.08
N VAL A 323 -3.76 20.82 0.30
CA VAL A 323 -2.32 20.84 0.57
C VAL A 323 -2.07 21.44 1.96
N GLY A 324 -1.24 20.76 2.76
CA GLY A 324 -0.99 21.07 4.17
C GLY A 324 -1.93 20.37 5.15
N ALA A 325 -2.93 19.60 4.70
CA ALA A 325 -3.76 18.80 5.59
C ALA A 325 -2.90 17.79 6.36
N VAL A 326 -3.14 17.69 7.67
CA VAL A 326 -2.41 16.77 8.55
C VAL A 326 -2.95 15.36 8.35
N VAL A 327 -2.04 14.41 8.13
CA VAL A 327 -2.35 12.99 8.01
C VAL A 327 -1.74 12.26 9.20
N HIS A 328 -2.51 11.40 9.83
CA HIS A 328 -2.02 10.45 10.83
C HIS A 328 -1.80 9.08 10.19
N GLU A 329 -0.83 8.33 10.70
CA GLU A 329 -0.62 6.94 10.28
C GLU A 329 -1.92 6.13 10.50
N GLY A 330 -2.34 5.41 9.46
CA GLY A 330 -3.57 4.62 9.47
C GLY A 330 -4.84 5.38 9.07
N ASP A 331 -4.75 6.68 8.79
CA ASP A 331 -5.88 7.45 8.23
C ASP A 331 -6.31 6.86 6.89
N PHE A 332 -7.63 6.80 6.67
CA PHE A 332 -8.17 6.43 5.38
C PHE A 332 -7.81 7.49 4.32
N LEU A 333 -7.22 7.07 3.21
CA LEU A 333 -6.85 7.95 2.10
C LEU A 333 -7.88 7.91 0.98
N GLY A 334 -8.32 6.72 0.57
CA GLY A 334 -9.22 6.57 -0.58
C GLY A 334 -9.39 5.11 -0.96
N LEU A 335 -10.15 4.84 -2.03
CA LEU A 335 -10.33 3.50 -2.55
C LEU A 335 -9.34 3.20 -3.68
N LEU A 336 -8.79 1.98 -3.68
CA LEU A 336 -7.94 1.46 -4.75
C LEU A 336 -8.72 1.39 -6.06
N GLY A 337 -8.16 1.98 -7.11
CA GLY A 337 -8.80 2.13 -8.41
C GLY A 337 -7.94 1.66 -9.58
N ASN A 338 -8.22 2.24 -10.73
CA ASN A 338 -7.52 2.01 -11.99
C ASN A 338 -7.55 3.34 -12.77
N SER A 339 -6.73 4.30 -12.37
CA SER A 339 -6.64 5.63 -13.00
C SER A 339 -5.19 5.94 -13.33
N GLY A 340 -4.94 6.91 -14.22
CA GLY A 340 -3.57 7.25 -14.62
C GLY A 340 -2.93 6.21 -15.53
N SER A 341 -1.62 6.02 -15.43
CA SER A 341 -0.84 5.03 -16.20
C SER A 341 -1.00 3.60 -15.69
N SER A 342 -2.24 3.16 -15.45
CA SER A 342 -2.58 1.83 -14.96
C SER A 342 -3.46 1.07 -15.94
N SER A 343 -3.13 -0.19 -16.21
CA SER A 343 -3.90 -1.05 -17.13
C SER A 343 -4.97 -1.89 -16.42
N LYS A 344 -4.87 -2.07 -15.11
CA LYS A 344 -5.85 -2.79 -14.28
C LYS A 344 -5.75 -2.34 -12.83
N PRO A 345 -6.77 -2.59 -11.98
CA PRO A 345 -6.73 -2.14 -10.60
C PRO A 345 -5.50 -2.64 -9.83
N HIS A 346 -4.74 -1.74 -9.22
CA HIS A 346 -3.65 -2.02 -8.27
C HIS A 346 -3.29 -0.74 -7.50
N LEU A 347 -2.59 -0.87 -6.38
CA LEU A 347 -1.95 0.24 -5.71
C LEU A 347 -0.50 0.32 -6.18
N HIS A 348 -0.09 1.49 -6.67
CA HIS A 348 1.33 1.84 -6.76
C HIS A 348 1.70 2.68 -5.53
N ILE A 349 2.73 2.26 -4.80
CA ILE A 349 3.24 2.97 -3.62
C ILE A 349 4.77 3.06 -3.66
N GLY A 350 5.32 4.23 -3.37
CA GLY A 350 6.76 4.45 -3.34
C GLY A 350 7.15 5.63 -2.47
N ALA A 351 8.42 5.72 -2.13
CA ALA A 351 8.97 6.82 -1.35
C ALA A 351 10.19 7.45 -2.02
N ILE A 352 10.33 8.76 -1.80
CA ILE A 352 11.44 9.59 -2.27
C ILE A 352 11.81 10.60 -1.18
N LYS A 353 13.05 11.08 -1.16
CA LYS A 353 13.49 12.09 -0.18
C LYS A 353 12.72 13.40 -0.35
N SER A 354 12.35 14.05 0.76
CA SER A 354 11.54 15.29 0.77
C SER A 354 12.27 16.51 0.20
N ASP A 355 13.57 16.63 0.48
CA ASP A 355 14.41 17.80 0.14
C ASP A 355 15.30 17.54 -1.09
N ALA A 356 14.68 17.23 -2.22
CA ALA A 356 15.43 16.93 -3.45
C ALA A 356 16.13 18.16 -4.03
N SER A 357 17.45 18.05 -4.25
CA SER A 357 18.19 19.04 -5.04
C SER A 357 17.75 18.97 -6.50
N SER A 358 17.01 19.98 -6.96
CA SER A 358 16.60 20.12 -8.37
C SER A 358 17.78 20.27 -9.36
N THR A 359 18.99 20.51 -8.85
CA THR A 359 20.22 20.57 -9.65
C THR A 359 20.85 19.20 -9.90
N LEU A 360 20.58 18.21 -9.03
CA LEU A 360 21.11 16.86 -9.15
C LEU A 360 20.06 15.87 -9.64
N TRP A 361 18.79 16.11 -9.30
CA TRP A 361 17.69 15.20 -9.58
C TRP A 361 16.59 15.94 -10.34
N SER A 362 15.95 15.26 -11.29
CA SER A 362 14.87 15.84 -12.10
C SER A 362 13.71 16.22 -11.19
N PRO A 363 13.09 17.40 -11.37
CA PRO A 363 11.84 17.73 -10.70
C PRO A 363 10.72 16.71 -10.94
N GLN A 364 10.74 16.01 -12.08
CA GLN A 364 9.77 14.95 -12.42
C GLN A 364 9.97 13.68 -11.58
N CYS A 365 11.15 13.52 -11.00
CA CYS A 365 11.49 12.43 -10.08
C CYS A 365 10.88 12.66 -8.69
N GLY A 366 10.53 13.92 -8.36
CA GLY A 366 10.15 14.38 -7.02
C GLY A 366 11.30 14.34 -6.00
N GLY A 367 12.24 13.41 -6.15
CA GLY A 367 13.43 13.27 -5.33
C GLY A 367 14.12 11.92 -5.50
N PRO A 368 15.27 11.73 -4.83
CA PRO A 368 15.96 10.45 -4.87
C PRO A 368 15.14 9.37 -4.14
N LEU A 369 15.13 8.17 -4.72
CA LEU A 369 14.43 6.99 -4.21
C LEU A 369 14.71 6.70 -2.73
N ARG A 370 13.70 6.25 -1.97
CA ARG A 370 13.83 5.79 -0.59
C ARG A 370 13.20 4.42 -0.40
N PRO A 371 13.85 3.50 0.35
CA PRO A 371 13.23 2.24 0.73
C PRO A 371 11.95 2.43 1.55
N VAL A 372 11.01 1.50 1.41
CA VAL A 372 9.75 1.48 2.17
C VAL A 372 9.72 0.24 3.09
N PRO A 373 10.43 0.26 4.25
CA PRO A 373 10.30 -0.82 5.23
C PRO A 373 8.91 -0.77 5.85
N LEU A 374 8.26 -1.93 5.96
CA LEU A 374 6.89 -2.09 6.42
C LEU A 374 6.82 -2.88 7.74
N ASN A 375 5.81 -2.57 8.54
CA ASN A 375 5.45 -3.27 9.77
C ASN A 375 3.96 -3.66 9.78
N SER A 376 3.52 -4.35 10.82
CA SER A 376 2.12 -4.76 11.01
C SER A 376 1.59 -5.64 9.89
N ALA A 377 2.45 -6.53 9.37
CA ALA A 377 2.08 -7.50 8.36
C ALA A 377 2.90 -8.79 8.46
N TYR A 378 2.46 -9.82 7.76
CA TYR A 378 3.24 -11.04 7.51
C TYR A 378 3.37 -11.28 6.00
N ALA A 379 4.46 -11.93 5.59
CA ALA A 379 4.71 -12.31 4.22
C ALA A 379 4.93 -13.81 4.09
N ILE A 380 4.51 -14.37 2.96
CA ILE A 380 4.83 -15.73 2.54
C ILE A 380 4.90 -15.80 1.02
N ASP A 381 5.75 -16.65 0.46
CA ASP A 381 5.71 -16.98 -0.96
C ASP A 381 4.40 -17.71 -1.28
N GLN A 382 3.71 -17.26 -2.32
CA GLN A 382 2.53 -17.87 -2.87
C GLN A 382 2.72 -19.38 -3.14
N ALA A 383 3.89 -19.80 -3.63
CA ALA A 383 4.19 -21.21 -3.86
C ALA A 383 4.28 -22.01 -2.55
N VAL A 384 4.77 -21.38 -1.48
CA VAL A 384 4.84 -22.01 -0.15
C VAL A 384 3.46 -22.12 0.48
N LEU A 385 2.58 -21.13 0.31
CA LEU A 385 1.23 -21.16 0.88
C LEU A 385 0.27 -22.10 0.13
N THR A 386 0.47 -22.30 -1.17
CA THR A 386 -0.41 -23.11 -2.04
C THR A 386 -0.81 -24.48 -1.45
N PRO A 387 0.10 -25.33 -0.94
CA PRO A 387 -0.26 -26.62 -0.34
C PRO A 387 -0.97 -26.53 1.03
N TRP A 388 -1.10 -25.33 1.61
CA TRP A 388 -1.75 -25.08 2.90
C TRP A 388 -3.16 -24.53 2.78
N PHE A 389 -3.78 -24.53 1.60
CA PHE A 389 -5.15 -24.03 1.46
C PHE A 389 -6.13 -24.74 2.43
N GLY A 390 -6.90 -23.96 3.19
CA GLY A 390 -7.76 -24.41 4.30
C GLY A 390 -7.03 -24.59 5.64
N LEU A 391 -5.71 -24.48 5.66
CA LEU A 391 -4.82 -24.56 6.83
C LEU A 391 -3.79 -23.41 6.81
N GLU A 392 -4.12 -22.28 6.16
CA GLU A 392 -3.20 -21.18 5.90
C GLU A 392 -2.61 -20.58 7.18
N GLN A 393 -3.36 -20.60 8.28
CA GLN A 393 -2.93 -20.16 9.62
C GLN A 393 -1.79 -21.00 10.20
N LEU A 394 -1.59 -22.23 9.72
CA LEU A 394 -0.52 -23.13 10.15
C LEU A 394 0.73 -23.02 9.25
N ALA A 395 0.64 -22.28 8.14
CA ALA A 395 1.73 -22.12 7.21
C ALA A 395 2.88 -21.30 7.83
N PRO A 396 4.12 -21.44 7.34
CA PRO A 396 5.28 -20.75 7.89
C PRO A 396 5.34 -19.28 7.42
N TRP A 397 4.47 -18.43 7.95
CA TRP A 397 4.45 -17.00 7.65
C TRP A 397 5.59 -16.26 8.33
N SER A 398 6.28 -15.39 7.59
CA SER A 398 7.33 -14.53 8.11
C SER A 398 6.75 -13.20 8.60
N PRO A 399 7.05 -12.75 9.83
CA PRO A 399 6.64 -11.42 10.26
C PRO A 399 7.37 -10.33 9.46
N MET A 400 6.66 -9.27 9.11
CA MET A 400 7.21 -8.04 8.55
C MET A 400 7.32 -7.00 9.66
N ASN A 401 8.53 -6.80 10.18
CA ASN A 401 8.84 -5.86 11.24
C ASN A 401 9.97 -4.92 10.80
N GLY A 402 9.63 -3.90 10.03
CA GLY A 402 10.59 -2.95 9.46
C GLY A 402 11.36 -3.50 8.27
N VAL A 403 10.68 -4.28 7.42
CA VAL A 403 11.26 -4.93 6.24
C VAL A 403 10.35 -4.75 5.02
N GLY A 404 10.93 -4.83 3.82
CA GLY A 404 10.20 -4.79 2.56
C GLY A 404 9.57 -6.13 2.17
N ILE A 405 8.79 -6.12 1.10
CA ILE A 405 8.21 -7.33 0.48
C ILE A 405 9.34 -8.27 0.00
N PRO A 406 9.26 -9.58 0.23
CA PRO A 406 10.25 -10.54 -0.27
C PRO A 406 10.48 -10.42 -1.78
N SER A 407 11.71 -10.67 -2.20
CA SER A 407 12.09 -10.82 -3.61
C SER A 407 13.20 -11.84 -3.77
N GLY A 408 13.17 -12.55 -4.88
CA GLY A 408 14.35 -13.23 -5.42
C GLY A 408 15.12 -12.32 -6.38
N ALA A 409 16.33 -12.75 -6.76
CA ALA A 409 17.12 -12.04 -7.77
C ALA A 409 16.51 -12.22 -9.16
N ALA A 410 16.50 -11.16 -9.97
CA ALA A 410 16.00 -11.22 -11.34
C ALA A 410 16.70 -12.33 -12.15
N PRO A 411 15.98 -13.10 -12.99
CA PRO A 411 14.54 -12.99 -13.29
C PRO A 411 13.63 -13.79 -12.33
N ASN A 412 14.19 -14.44 -11.30
CA ASN A 412 13.50 -15.37 -10.42
C ASN A 412 12.88 -14.65 -9.21
N HIS A 413 11.84 -13.87 -9.48
CA HIS A 413 11.15 -13.10 -8.44
C HIS A 413 10.17 -13.95 -7.62
N ILE A 414 9.78 -13.44 -6.44
CA ILE A 414 8.89 -14.13 -5.50
C ILE A 414 7.54 -13.43 -5.51
N ASN A 415 6.48 -14.18 -5.81
CA ASN A 415 5.10 -13.71 -5.66
C ASN A 415 4.73 -13.78 -4.18
N SER A 416 4.83 -12.68 -3.45
CA SER A 416 4.62 -12.68 -2.01
C SER A 416 3.16 -12.37 -1.69
N LEU A 417 2.53 -13.24 -0.92
CA LEU A 417 1.25 -12.97 -0.28
C LEU A 417 1.50 -12.29 1.07
N LEU A 418 0.66 -11.32 1.39
CA LEU A 418 0.85 -10.37 2.47
C LEU A 418 -0.43 -10.32 3.32
N TRP A 419 -0.26 -10.60 4.61
CA TRP A 419 -1.32 -10.54 5.60
C TRP A 419 -1.25 -9.22 6.37
N PRO A 420 -2.24 -8.33 6.26
CA PRO A 420 -2.14 -6.95 6.75
C PRO A 420 -2.56 -6.78 8.22
N ALA A 421 -1.97 -7.54 9.14
CA ALA A 421 -2.13 -7.34 10.58
C ALA A 421 -0.85 -7.64 11.36
N ALA A 422 -0.77 -7.04 12.56
CA ALA A 422 0.28 -7.33 13.54
C ALA A 422 0.10 -8.70 14.20
N SER A 423 -1.12 -9.26 14.20
CA SER A 423 -1.38 -10.63 14.64
C SER A 423 -1.05 -11.64 13.53
N ALA A 424 -0.69 -12.85 13.94
CA ALA A 424 -0.44 -13.94 13.01
C ALA A 424 -1.66 -14.22 12.12
N PRO A 425 -1.46 -14.72 10.89
CA PRO A 425 -2.54 -15.07 9.98
C PRO A 425 -3.52 -16.08 10.58
N VAL A 426 -4.79 -15.90 10.27
CA VAL A 426 -5.90 -16.77 10.69
C VAL A 426 -6.78 -17.12 9.48
N VAL A 427 -7.63 -18.12 9.62
CA VAL A 427 -8.66 -18.39 8.63
C VAL A 427 -9.78 -17.38 8.83
N LEU A 428 -10.10 -16.61 7.79
CA LEU A 428 -11.18 -15.64 7.87
C LEU A 428 -12.52 -16.29 7.58
N ASN A 429 -13.49 -16.01 8.43
CA ASN A 429 -14.89 -16.34 8.21
C ASN A 429 -15.73 -15.07 8.21
N ASN A 430 -16.70 -15.00 7.29
CA ASN A 430 -17.71 -13.96 7.37
C ASN A 430 -18.53 -14.13 8.65
N SER A 431 -18.63 -13.08 9.44
CA SER A 431 -19.40 -13.07 10.67
C SER A 431 -20.89 -13.10 10.35
N VAL A 432 -21.61 -13.87 11.17
CA VAL A 432 -23.06 -14.02 11.17
C VAL A 432 -23.50 -13.72 12.59
N VAL A 433 -24.33 -12.70 12.76
CA VAL A 433 -24.58 -12.07 14.07
C VAL A 433 -26.04 -12.19 14.51
N ASN A 434 -26.27 -12.41 15.80
CA ASN A 434 -27.57 -12.30 16.46
C ASN A 434 -27.91 -10.85 16.83
N ASP A 435 -26.90 -10.05 17.11
CA ASP A 435 -27.05 -8.62 17.35
C ASP A 435 -25.72 -7.90 17.10
N PHE A 436 -25.77 -6.59 16.87
CA PHE A 436 -24.58 -5.78 16.69
C PHE A 436 -24.83 -4.32 17.09
N ALA A 437 -23.78 -3.63 17.48
CA ALA A 437 -23.83 -2.22 17.80
C ALA A 437 -22.57 -1.50 17.29
N LEU A 438 -22.74 -0.23 16.94
CA LEU A 438 -21.65 0.65 16.51
C LEU A 438 -21.54 1.83 17.46
N GLY A 439 -20.35 2.04 18.01
CA GLY A 439 -20.06 3.24 18.79
C GLY A 439 -19.87 4.45 17.87
N SER A 440 -20.04 5.66 18.41
CA SER A 440 -19.77 6.91 17.69
C SER A 440 -18.31 7.05 17.20
N ASN A 441 -17.38 6.25 17.72
CA ASN A 441 -16.00 6.13 17.23
C ASN A 441 -15.79 5.05 16.16
N GLY A 442 -16.86 4.41 15.69
CA GLY A 442 -16.83 3.41 14.63
C GLY A 442 -16.39 2.02 15.06
N GLN A 443 -16.29 1.72 16.37
CA GLN A 443 -16.07 0.34 16.81
C GLN A 443 -17.32 -0.49 16.55
N LEU A 444 -17.16 -1.55 15.78
CA LEU A 444 -18.18 -2.58 15.68
C LEU A 444 -18.07 -3.55 16.86
N TRP A 445 -19.21 -3.80 17.49
CA TRP A 445 -19.39 -4.87 18.45
C TRP A 445 -20.47 -5.81 17.94
N THR A 446 -20.26 -7.11 18.13
CA THR A 446 -21.16 -8.14 17.63
C THR A 446 -21.44 -9.20 18.68
N VAL A 447 -22.63 -9.80 18.58
CA VAL A 447 -23.03 -11.00 19.29
C VAL A 447 -23.17 -12.11 18.25
N GLY A 448 -22.34 -13.15 18.32
CA GLY A 448 -22.31 -14.24 17.35
C GLY A 448 -23.61 -15.06 17.30
N SER A 449 -23.98 -15.54 16.11
CA SER A 449 -25.26 -16.24 15.90
C SER A 449 -25.36 -17.62 16.57
N SER A 450 -24.25 -18.37 16.62
CA SER A 450 -24.21 -19.75 17.11
C SER A 450 -24.02 -19.86 18.62
N THR A 451 -23.18 -19.02 19.21
CA THR A 451 -22.74 -19.12 20.61
C THR A 451 -23.15 -17.93 21.48
N GLY A 452 -23.70 -16.87 20.87
CA GLY A 452 -23.91 -15.59 21.53
C GLY A 452 -22.61 -14.88 21.92
N ALA A 453 -21.44 -15.36 21.47
CA ALA A 453 -20.15 -14.80 21.87
C ALA A 453 -20.06 -13.31 21.53
N VAL A 454 -19.58 -12.52 22.49
CA VAL A 454 -19.35 -11.09 22.29
C VAL A 454 -17.98 -10.90 21.68
N LEU A 455 -17.92 -10.25 20.52
CA LEU A 455 -16.69 -9.94 19.81
C LEU A 455 -16.67 -8.46 19.42
N THR A 456 -15.47 -7.89 19.35
CA THR A 456 -15.24 -6.55 18.83
C THR A 456 -13.92 -6.51 18.06
N THR A 457 -13.52 -5.32 17.63
CA THR A 457 -12.41 -5.11 16.72
C THR A 457 -11.50 -3.99 17.21
N HIS A 458 -10.20 -4.11 16.95
CA HIS A 458 -9.28 -2.98 17.03
C HIS A 458 -9.47 -2.00 15.85
N ASP A 459 -9.91 -2.51 14.69
CA ASP A 459 -10.21 -1.69 13.52
C ASP A 459 -11.47 -0.83 13.77
N ARG A 460 -11.48 0.36 13.17
CA ARG A 460 -12.63 1.28 13.25
C ARG A 460 -13.22 1.45 11.86
N LEU A 461 -14.55 1.47 11.80
CA LEU A 461 -15.26 1.97 10.65
C LEU A 461 -15.15 3.51 10.61
N SER A 462 -14.82 4.04 9.46
CA SER A 462 -14.95 5.45 9.09
C SER A 462 -15.91 5.56 7.92
N VAL A 463 -16.74 6.59 7.92
CA VAL A 463 -17.55 6.93 6.74
C VAL A 463 -16.70 7.78 5.77
N PRO A 464 -16.99 7.72 4.46
CA PRO A 464 -18.01 6.88 3.81
C PRO A 464 -17.48 5.57 3.21
N TYR A 465 -16.20 5.22 3.33
CA TYR A 465 -15.58 4.25 2.41
C TYR A 465 -15.11 2.91 3.01
N ASN A 466 -15.36 2.63 4.29
CA ASN A 466 -14.87 1.37 4.87
C ASN A 466 -15.71 0.18 4.41
N THR A 467 -15.01 -0.87 3.96
CA THR A 467 -15.64 -2.07 3.40
C THR A 467 -15.52 -3.29 4.30
N GLY A 468 -14.71 -3.27 5.36
CA GLY A 468 -14.79 -4.29 6.40
C GLY A 468 -14.07 -4.02 7.74
N VAL A 469 -14.21 -4.96 8.65
CA VAL A 469 -13.66 -4.96 10.02
C VAL A 469 -13.28 -6.38 10.43
N TYR A 470 -12.19 -6.50 11.18
CA TYR A 470 -11.70 -7.77 11.68
C TYR A 470 -11.98 -7.91 13.18
N LEU A 471 -12.85 -8.84 13.56
CA LEU A 471 -13.28 -9.11 14.94
C LEU A 471 -12.20 -9.91 15.69
N ASP A 472 -11.10 -9.24 16.02
CA ASP A 472 -9.91 -9.82 16.65
C ASP A 472 -9.89 -9.70 18.18
N VAL A 473 -10.89 -9.04 18.77
CA VAL A 473 -10.99 -8.85 20.21
C VAL A 473 -12.12 -9.70 20.78
N ASN A 474 -11.76 -10.64 21.66
CA ASN A 474 -12.70 -11.41 22.46
C ASN A 474 -12.67 -10.94 23.93
N PRO A 475 -13.58 -10.05 24.36
CA PRO A 475 -13.71 -9.62 25.75
C PRO A 475 -14.29 -10.72 26.68
N GLY A 476 -14.65 -11.88 26.15
CA GLY A 476 -15.30 -12.98 26.85
C GLY A 476 -16.81 -12.76 27.05
N GLY A 477 -17.52 -13.84 27.37
CA GLY A 477 -18.95 -13.84 27.66
C GLY A 477 -19.85 -14.07 26.44
N SER A 478 -21.12 -14.37 26.74
CA SER A 478 -22.19 -14.53 25.75
C SER A 478 -23.39 -13.63 26.09
N ALA A 479 -24.02 -13.08 25.05
CA ALA A 479 -25.13 -12.15 25.17
C ALA A 479 -26.26 -12.46 24.19
N LYS A 480 -27.44 -11.88 24.45
CA LYS A 480 -28.59 -11.86 23.55
C LYS A 480 -28.65 -10.57 22.71
N ALA A 481 -28.19 -9.47 23.29
CA ALA A 481 -28.20 -8.16 22.67
C ALA A 481 -27.07 -7.27 23.19
N ILE A 482 -26.69 -6.26 22.40
CA ILE A 482 -25.59 -5.36 22.69
C ILE A 482 -25.94 -3.91 22.31
N ALA A 483 -25.50 -2.97 23.12
CA ALA A 483 -25.49 -1.54 22.77
C ALA A 483 -24.19 -0.93 23.28
N VAL A 484 -23.64 0.04 22.56
CA VAL A 484 -22.30 0.55 22.85
C VAL A 484 -22.25 2.06 22.71
N THR A 485 -21.64 2.70 23.69
CA THR A 485 -21.19 4.09 23.57
C THR A 485 -19.81 4.11 22.91
N ALA A 486 -19.19 5.27 22.73
CA ALA A 486 -17.82 5.34 22.23
C ALA A 486 -16.85 4.47 23.05
N THR A 487 -17.07 4.32 24.35
CA THR A 487 -16.08 3.70 25.25
C THR A 487 -16.62 2.57 26.11
N ILE A 488 -17.93 2.44 26.27
CA ILE A 488 -18.56 1.50 27.21
C ILE A 488 -19.62 0.67 26.47
N PRO A 489 -19.41 -0.65 26.34
CA PRO A 489 -20.44 -1.58 25.88
C PRO A 489 -21.36 -2.00 27.03
N TYR A 490 -22.61 -2.29 26.68
CA TYR A 490 -23.63 -2.88 27.55
C TYR A 490 -24.23 -4.08 26.85
N LEU A 491 -24.59 -5.10 27.63
CA LEU A 491 -25.14 -6.35 27.12
C LEU A 491 -26.42 -6.72 27.84
N ILE A 492 -27.29 -7.44 27.17
CA ILE A 492 -28.23 -8.35 27.84
C ILE A 492 -27.60 -9.74 27.83
N GLY A 493 -27.25 -10.24 29.01
CA GLY A 493 -26.66 -11.57 29.18
C GLY A 493 -27.64 -12.70 28.84
N MET A 494 -27.13 -13.93 28.75
CA MET A 494 -27.99 -15.10 28.49
C MET A 494 -29.04 -15.35 29.59
N ASN A 495 -28.79 -14.85 30.80
CA ASN A 495 -29.68 -14.86 31.96
C ASN A 495 -30.62 -13.64 32.05
N ASP A 496 -30.76 -12.88 30.96
CA ASP A 496 -31.61 -11.68 30.83
C ASP A 496 -31.18 -10.45 31.65
N PHE A 497 -30.16 -10.55 32.49
CA PHE A 497 -29.63 -9.39 33.23
C PHE A 497 -28.82 -8.48 32.31
N VAL A 498 -28.88 -7.17 32.58
CA VAL A 498 -28.06 -6.17 31.91
C VAL A 498 -26.66 -6.15 32.53
N TYR A 499 -25.63 -6.24 31.69
CA TYR A 499 -24.23 -6.13 32.09
C TYR A 499 -23.60 -4.85 31.52
N ARG A 500 -22.67 -4.28 32.27
CA ARG A 500 -21.81 -3.16 31.85
C ARG A 500 -20.39 -3.66 31.61
N GLY A 501 -19.80 -3.29 30.48
CA GLY A 501 -18.40 -3.55 30.19
C GLY A 501 -17.47 -2.67 31.03
N THR A 502 -16.34 -3.25 31.41
CA THR A 502 -15.23 -2.60 32.12
C THR A 502 -13.92 -3.06 31.50
N SER A 503 -12.81 -2.42 31.88
CA SER A 503 -11.48 -2.86 31.46
C SER A 503 -11.11 -4.27 31.94
N SER A 504 -11.79 -4.80 32.96
CA SER A 504 -11.54 -6.13 33.54
C SER A 504 -12.62 -7.17 33.23
N GLY A 505 -13.57 -6.87 32.34
CA GLY A 505 -14.67 -7.78 31.97
C GLY A 505 -16.06 -7.17 32.23
N TRP A 506 -17.01 -7.98 32.69
CA TRP A 506 -18.43 -7.62 32.75
C TRP A 506 -18.95 -7.54 34.19
N ILE A 507 -19.63 -6.44 34.51
CA ILE A 507 -20.32 -6.28 35.80
C ILE A 507 -21.82 -6.40 35.58
N GLN A 508 -22.46 -7.35 36.26
CA GLN A 508 -23.90 -7.52 36.24
C GLN A 508 -24.57 -6.37 36.99
N THR A 509 -25.63 -5.81 36.41
CA THR A 509 -26.52 -4.86 37.08
C THR A 509 -27.78 -5.56 37.60
N SER A 510 -28.64 -4.85 38.33
CA SER A 510 -29.84 -5.45 38.94
C SER A 510 -31.04 -5.60 38.00
N GLN A 511 -31.02 -5.03 36.80
CA GLN A 511 -32.18 -5.00 35.90
C GLN A 511 -32.11 -6.11 34.86
N THR A 512 -33.24 -6.78 34.63
CA THR A 512 -33.42 -7.66 33.47
C THR A 512 -34.05 -6.91 32.31
N ALA A 513 -33.71 -7.31 31.08
CA ALA A 513 -34.20 -6.66 29.88
C ALA A 513 -34.26 -7.61 28.68
N LYS A 514 -35.12 -7.26 27.71
CA LYS A 514 -35.19 -7.89 26.38
C LYS A 514 -34.69 -6.98 25.25
N ARG A 515 -34.57 -5.68 25.51
CA ARG A 515 -33.99 -4.67 24.61
C ARG A 515 -33.21 -3.64 25.40
N LEU A 516 -32.12 -3.15 24.82
CA LEU A 516 -31.33 -2.06 25.36
C LEU A 516 -30.88 -1.12 24.24
N THR A 517 -30.64 0.13 24.60
CA THR A 517 -29.99 1.13 23.78
C THR A 517 -29.20 2.07 24.69
N VAL A 518 -28.29 2.85 24.13
CA VAL A 518 -27.50 3.83 24.88
C VAL A 518 -27.64 5.20 24.26
N ASP A 519 -27.64 6.21 25.12
CA ASP A 519 -27.56 7.60 24.71
C ASP A 519 -26.11 8.07 24.81
N GLU A 520 -25.44 8.17 23.67
CA GLU A 520 -24.05 8.66 23.59
C GLU A 520 -23.87 10.04 24.23
N SER A 521 -24.89 10.91 24.21
CA SER A 521 -24.77 12.27 24.74
C SER A 521 -24.76 12.33 26.27
N THR A 522 -25.39 11.35 26.93
CA THR A 522 -25.51 11.31 28.40
C THR A 522 -24.83 10.09 29.04
N GLY A 523 -24.41 9.12 28.23
CA GLY A 523 -23.94 7.80 28.66
C GLY A 523 -25.03 6.91 29.28
N LYS A 524 -26.29 7.39 29.37
CA LYS A 524 -27.38 6.62 29.97
C LYS A 524 -27.73 5.41 29.12
N VAL A 525 -28.05 4.32 29.79
CA VAL A 525 -28.63 3.13 29.14
C VAL A 525 -30.13 3.17 29.31
N TRP A 526 -30.86 2.84 28.27
CA TRP A 526 -32.30 2.71 28.29
C TRP A 526 -32.67 1.28 27.90
N VAL A 527 -33.57 0.67 28.64
CA VAL A 527 -33.94 -0.73 28.42
C VAL A 527 -35.45 -0.93 28.47
N ILE A 528 -35.89 -1.98 27.80
CA ILE A 528 -37.21 -2.55 27.99
C ILE A 528 -37.04 -3.82 28.82
N GLY A 529 -37.67 -3.82 29.99
CA GLY A 529 -37.70 -4.94 30.91
C GLY A 529 -38.45 -6.15 30.36
N LEU A 530 -38.33 -7.29 31.04
CA LEU A 530 -39.14 -8.48 30.74
C LEU A 530 -40.63 -8.25 31.04
N ASP A 531 -40.96 -7.24 31.84
CA ASP A 531 -42.32 -6.78 32.13
C ASP A 531 -42.84 -5.74 31.12
N ASP A 532 -42.16 -5.62 29.98
CA ASP A 532 -42.38 -4.66 28.89
C ASP A 532 -42.17 -3.19 29.27
N LYS A 533 -41.84 -2.85 30.52
CA LYS A 533 -41.68 -1.45 30.97
C LYS A 533 -40.32 -0.88 30.62
N VAL A 534 -40.25 0.45 30.58
CA VAL A 534 -39.02 1.20 30.27
C VAL A 534 -38.28 1.59 31.54
N TYR A 535 -36.98 1.32 31.58
CA TYR A 535 -36.07 1.70 32.65
C TYR A 535 -34.85 2.44 32.09
N SER A 536 -34.29 3.36 32.87
CA SER A 536 -33.03 4.03 32.55
C SER A 536 -31.97 3.76 33.60
N PHE A 537 -30.73 3.51 33.19
CA PHE A 537 -29.57 3.37 34.07
C PHE A 537 -28.67 4.60 33.96
N ASN A 538 -28.37 5.21 35.10
CA ASN A 538 -27.38 6.28 35.17
C ASN A 538 -25.97 5.67 35.39
N PRO A 539 -25.04 5.79 34.44
CA PRO A 539 -23.72 5.18 34.55
C PRO A 539 -22.83 5.82 35.61
N THR A 540 -23.14 7.04 36.06
CA THR A 540 -22.39 7.77 37.09
C THR A 540 -22.82 7.36 38.49
N THR A 541 -24.13 7.21 38.72
CA THR A 541 -24.66 6.82 40.05
C THR A 541 -24.89 5.32 40.20
N LEU A 542 -24.85 4.56 39.09
CA LEU A 542 -25.14 3.13 39.02
C LEU A 542 -26.55 2.76 39.50
N VAL A 543 -27.52 3.68 39.34
CA VAL A 543 -28.90 3.49 39.77
C VAL A 543 -29.83 3.31 38.57
N TRP A 544 -30.74 2.35 38.69
CA TRP A 544 -31.87 2.17 37.79
C TRP A 544 -33.05 3.04 38.22
N SER A 545 -33.72 3.66 37.25
CA SER A 545 -34.95 4.42 37.47
C SER A 545 -36.04 3.94 36.52
N ALA A 546 -37.13 3.45 37.09
CA ALA A 546 -38.35 3.16 36.34
C ALA A 546 -38.94 4.47 35.82
N GLN A 547 -39.28 4.51 34.54
CA GLN A 547 -39.89 5.69 33.93
C GLN A 547 -41.40 5.54 34.07
N THR A 548 -42.08 6.47 34.76
CA THR A 548 -43.47 6.30 35.23
C THR A 548 -44.41 7.46 34.90
N PRO A 549 -45.75 7.23 34.90
CA PRO A 549 -46.45 5.94 35.13
C PRO A 549 -47.55 5.63 34.07
N THR A 550 -47.94 4.42 33.66
CA THR A 550 -47.80 3.04 34.19
C THR A 550 -47.93 1.97 33.08
N ALA A 551 -48.05 2.35 31.80
CA ALA A 551 -48.24 1.41 30.68
C ALA A 551 -47.48 1.81 29.40
N SER A 552 -46.32 2.48 29.51
CA SER A 552 -45.40 2.58 28.37
C SER A 552 -44.68 1.25 28.20
N THR A 553 -45.46 0.25 27.81
CA THR A 553 -44.98 -1.06 27.42
C THR A 553 -44.45 -0.96 26.00
N GLY A 554 -43.24 -1.49 25.80
CA GLY A 554 -42.53 -1.35 24.55
C GLY A 554 -42.10 -2.68 23.95
N LYS A 555 -41.92 -2.67 22.64
CA LYS A 555 -41.29 -3.74 21.87
C LYS A 555 -39.86 -3.40 21.48
N ASP A 556 -39.54 -2.12 21.29
CA ASP A 556 -38.23 -1.62 20.90
C ASP A 556 -37.99 -0.19 21.39
N ILE A 557 -36.72 0.20 21.58
CA ILE A 557 -36.36 1.51 22.13
C ILE A 557 -35.11 2.06 21.45
N ALA A 558 -35.13 3.35 21.14
CA ALA A 558 -34.00 4.10 20.62
C ALA A 558 -33.87 5.43 21.37
N VAL A 559 -32.68 6.01 21.43
CA VAL A 559 -32.46 7.26 22.15
C VAL A 559 -31.41 8.12 21.42
N ALA A 560 -31.66 9.42 21.38
CA ALA A 560 -30.70 10.41 20.94
C ALA A 560 -30.92 11.69 21.73
N GLN A 561 -29.83 12.38 22.07
CA GLN A 561 -29.87 13.71 22.71
C GLN A 561 -30.74 13.72 23.99
N GLY A 562 -30.65 12.68 24.82
CA GLY A 562 -31.45 12.55 26.04
C GLY A 562 -32.93 12.20 25.84
N ILE A 563 -33.41 12.04 24.60
CA ILE A 563 -34.81 11.82 24.28
C ILE A 563 -35.03 10.37 23.82
N PRO A 564 -35.70 9.53 24.62
CA PRO A 564 -36.05 8.18 24.21
C PRO A 564 -37.29 8.17 23.30
N TYR A 565 -37.24 7.27 22.32
CA TYR A 565 -38.31 6.91 21.41
C TYR A 565 -38.63 5.42 21.57
N LEU A 566 -39.90 5.08 21.53
CA LEU A 566 -40.41 3.75 21.84
C LEU A 566 -41.26 3.23 20.69
N ILE A 567 -41.09 1.96 20.33
CA ILE A 567 -42.14 1.22 19.62
C ILE A 567 -43.08 0.64 20.66
N GLY A 568 -44.31 1.16 20.71
CA GLY A 568 -45.34 0.72 21.65
C GLY A 568 -45.86 -0.68 21.34
N MET A 569 -46.70 -1.22 22.23
CA MET A 569 -47.35 -2.52 21.98
C MET A 569 -48.28 -2.51 20.77
N ASP A 570 -48.73 -1.34 20.33
CA ASP A 570 -49.50 -1.08 19.12
C ASP A 570 -48.65 -0.98 17.83
N ASP A 571 -47.35 -1.30 17.93
CA ASP A 571 -46.34 -1.20 16.86
C ASP A 571 -46.08 0.21 16.33
N ARG A 572 -46.65 1.25 16.98
CA ARG A 572 -46.46 2.65 16.59
C ARG A 572 -45.30 3.29 17.33
N VAL A 573 -44.84 4.44 16.82
CA VAL A 573 -43.71 5.17 17.39
C VAL A 573 -44.20 6.23 18.39
N TRP A 574 -43.61 6.24 19.56
CA TRP A 574 -43.88 7.18 20.64
C TRP A 574 -42.60 7.91 21.02
N LYS A 575 -42.70 9.19 21.40
CA LYS A 575 -41.58 10.04 21.82
C LYS A 575 -41.79 10.51 23.25
N HIS A 576 -40.74 10.47 24.07
CA HIS A 576 -40.79 11.02 25.43
C HIS A 576 -40.67 12.54 25.43
N ASN A 577 -41.58 13.23 26.10
CA ASN A 577 -41.62 14.70 26.15
C ASN A 577 -41.10 15.29 27.48
N GLY A 578 -40.53 14.46 28.35
CA GLY A 578 -40.03 14.85 29.68
C GLY A 578 -40.92 14.38 30.82
N SER A 579 -42.21 14.13 30.57
CA SER A 579 -43.15 13.57 31.55
C SER A 579 -43.75 12.23 31.14
N SER A 580 -43.99 12.02 29.86
CA SER A 580 -44.64 10.81 29.33
C SER A 580 -44.25 10.54 27.89
N PHE A 581 -44.56 9.32 27.42
CA PHE A 581 -44.50 8.98 26.01
C PHE A 581 -45.77 9.46 25.30
N VAL A 582 -45.59 10.20 24.20
CA VAL A 582 -46.67 10.67 23.33
C VAL A 582 -46.49 10.08 21.94
N GLN A 583 -47.55 9.53 21.36
CA GLN A 583 -47.51 8.92 20.03
C GLN A 583 -47.15 9.98 18.99
N LEU A 584 -46.27 9.63 18.06
CA LEU A 584 -45.99 10.49 16.90
C LEU A 584 -47.17 10.45 15.90
N PRO A 585 -47.34 11.49 15.06
CA PRO A 585 -48.53 11.64 14.22
C PRO A 585 -48.73 10.50 13.20
N ALA A 586 -47.65 9.90 12.72
CA ALA A 586 -47.76 8.80 11.77
C ALA A 586 -48.28 7.51 12.45
N THR A 587 -49.13 6.78 11.74
CA THR A 587 -49.64 5.48 12.17
C THR A 587 -48.83 4.30 11.60
N THR A 588 -47.69 4.58 10.95
CA THR A 588 -46.78 3.56 10.41
C THR A 588 -46.32 2.63 11.53
N THR A 589 -46.42 1.32 11.28
CA THR A 589 -46.00 0.29 12.23
C THR A 589 -44.57 -0.17 11.95
N LEU A 590 -43.77 -0.30 13.00
CA LEU A 590 -42.37 -0.69 12.93
C LEU A 590 -42.07 -1.85 13.88
N LYS A 591 -41.03 -2.63 13.56
CA LYS A 591 -40.46 -3.70 14.39
C LYS A 591 -39.20 -3.25 15.13
N ARG A 592 -38.44 -2.31 14.53
CA ARG A 592 -37.19 -1.75 15.06
C ARG A 592 -37.09 -0.27 14.81
N LEU A 593 -36.40 0.44 15.68
CA LEU A 593 -36.19 1.88 15.62
C LEU A 593 -34.73 2.23 15.91
N ALA A 594 -34.20 3.21 15.18
CA ALA A 594 -32.97 3.92 15.51
C ALA A 594 -33.19 5.42 15.27
N VAL A 595 -32.44 6.26 16.00
CA VAL A 595 -32.52 7.71 15.87
C VAL A 595 -31.12 8.28 15.70
N ASP A 596 -30.95 9.15 14.70
CA ASP A 596 -29.65 9.76 14.42
C ASP A 596 -29.31 10.78 15.51
N GLY A 597 -28.15 10.59 16.15
CA GLY A 597 -27.71 11.41 17.28
C GLY A 597 -27.46 12.87 16.94
N ALA A 598 -27.18 13.19 15.68
CA ALA A 598 -26.89 14.56 15.24
C ALA A 598 -28.14 15.31 14.78
N THR A 599 -28.96 14.66 13.95
CA THR A 599 -30.10 15.30 13.26
C THR A 599 -31.46 14.99 13.90
N GLY A 600 -31.54 13.97 14.76
CA GLY A 600 -32.81 13.45 15.29
C GLY A 600 -33.66 12.69 14.27
N LYS A 601 -33.13 12.47 13.05
CA LYS A 601 -33.82 11.71 12.00
C LYS A 601 -34.07 10.27 12.46
N LEU A 602 -35.31 9.82 12.31
CA LEU A 602 -35.74 8.48 12.69
C LEU A 602 -35.55 7.51 11.53
N TRP A 603 -35.12 6.31 11.87
CA TRP A 603 -34.99 5.16 10.99
C TRP A 603 -35.67 3.96 11.64
N GLY A 604 -36.24 3.07 10.85
CA GLY A 604 -36.84 1.87 11.41
C GLY A 604 -37.05 0.75 10.41
N ILE A 605 -37.29 -0.44 10.94
CA ILE A 605 -37.65 -1.61 10.12
C ILE A 605 -39.16 -1.78 10.18
N GLY A 606 -39.81 -1.79 9.01
CA GLY A 606 -41.26 -1.91 8.89
C GLY A 606 -41.76 -3.35 9.04
N ALA A 607 -43.09 -3.51 9.01
CA ALA A 607 -43.74 -4.82 9.05
C ALA A 607 -43.27 -5.76 7.92
N ASN A 608 -42.91 -5.20 6.76
CA ASN A 608 -42.39 -5.88 5.57
C ASN A 608 -40.87 -6.14 5.60
N ASP A 609 -40.23 -5.96 6.76
CA ASP A 609 -38.77 -5.99 6.96
C ASP A 609 -37.98 -4.92 6.19
N GLY A 610 -38.66 -4.02 5.48
CA GLY A 610 -38.05 -2.91 4.76
C GLY A 610 -37.49 -1.84 5.71
N LEU A 611 -36.48 -1.12 5.25
CA LEU A 611 -35.91 0.02 5.97
C LEU A 611 -36.69 1.31 5.64
N TRP A 612 -37.18 2.00 6.66
CA TRP A 612 -37.97 3.24 6.54
C TRP A 612 -37.27 4.39 7.27
N PHE A 613 -37.56 5.64 6.88
CA PHE A 613 -37.07 6.82 7.57
C PHE A 613 -38.11 7.94 7.68
N SER A 614 -37.93 8.80 8.67
CA SER A 614 -38.75 10.00 8.90
C SER A 614 -37.94 11.11 9.57
N THR A 615 -38.18 12.36 9.17
CA THR A 615 -37.48 13.52 9.75
C THR A 615 -38.07 13.94 11.11
N ASN A 616 -39.35 13.67 11.37
CA ASN A 616 -40.05 14.06 12.61
C ASN A 616 -41.13 13.04 13.06
N GLY A 617 -41.20 11.88 12.42
CA GLY A 617 -42.24 10.86 12.66
C GLY A 617 -43.64 11.23 12.15
N SER A 618 -43.76 12.26 11.31
CA SER A 618 -45.02 12.69 10.69
C SER A 618 -45.34 11.92 9.41
N THR A 619 -44.34 11.67 8.58
CA THR A 619 -44.43 10.85 7.36
C THR A 619 -43.24 9.93 7.28
N TRP A 620 -43.49 8.66 6.94
CA TRP A 620 -42.45 7.65 6.75
C TRP A 620 -42.34 7.30 5.27
N ALA A 621 -41.11 7.19 4.79
CA ALA A 621 -40.80 6.72 3.45
C ALA A 621 -39.95 5.46 3.54
N GLU A 622 -40.28 4.44 2.76
CA GLU A 622 -39.41 3.27 2.60
C GLU A 622 -38.18 3.71 1.82
N HIS A 623 -37.01 3.28 2.27
CA HIS A 623 -35.78 3.53 1.56
C HIS A 623 -35.81 2.76 0.22
N PRO A 624 -35.55 3.41 -0.93
CA PRO A 624 -35.61 2.78 -2.25
C PRO A 624 -34.60 1.63 -2.49
N GLY A 625 -33.71 1.32 -1.54
CA GLY A 625 -32.66 0.32 -1.75
C GLY A 625 -33.11 -1.13 -1.58
N GLY A 626 -34.40 -1.38 -1.27
CA GLY A 626 -34.99 -2.72 -1.22
C GLY A 626 -34.45 -3.64 -0.11
N ILE A 627 -33.59 -3.15 0.79
CA ILE A 627 -33.00 -3.96 1.85
C ILE A 627 -34.07 -4.48 2.81
N ARG A 628 -33.84 -5.70 3.30
CA ARG A 628 -34.64 -6.36 4.32
C ARG A 628 -33.76 -6.73 5.49
N ALA A 629 -34.22 -6.48 6.71
CA ALA A 629 -33.38 -6.59 7.89
C ALA A 629 -34.16 -6.96 9.16
N TYR A 630 -33.46 -7.54 10.12
CA TYR A 630 -33.98 -7.88 11.45
C TYR A 630 -33.67 -6.82 12.52
N ASP A 631 -32.61 -6.04 12.32
CA ASP A 631 -32.15 -5.01 13.26
C ASP A 631 -31.42 -3.88 12.55
N LEU A 632 -31.31 -2.72 13.21
CA LEU A 632 -30.58 -1.56 12.69
C LEU A 632 -29.90 -0.74 13.78
N THR A 633 -28.81 -0.08 13.40
CA THR A 633 -28.17 0.99 14.16
C THR A 633 -27.70 2.08 13.20
N LEU A 634 -27.21 3.20 13.74
CA LEU A 634 -26.76 4.34 12.97
C LEU A 634 -25.32 4.67 13.32
N PHE A 635 -24.52 4.92 12.29
CA PHE A 635 -23.17 5.46 12.43
C PHE A 635 -23.03 6.65 11.50
N GLN A 636 -22.83 7.84 12.08
CA GLN A 636 -22.70 9.11 11.37
C GLN A 636 -23.83 9.34 10.34
N GLY A 637 -25.09 9.20 10.78
CA GLY A 637 -26.27 9.36 9.92
C GLY A 637 -26.53 8.22 8.92
N THR A 638 -25.63 7.24 8.83
CA THR A 638 -25.73 6.10 7.91
C THR A 638 -26.34 4.89 8.61
N PRO A 639 -27.43 4.30 8.09
CA PRO A 639 -27.98 3.06 8.59
C PRO A 639 -27.05 1.87 8.33
N TYR A 640 -26.75 1.14 9.40
CA TYR A 640 -26.21 -0.21 9.34
C TYR A 640 -27.29 -1.17 9.81
N VAL A 641 -27.45 -2.29 9.12
CA VAL A 641 -28.52 -3.25 9.41
C VAL A 641 -27.99 -4.66 9.53
N ARG A 642 -28.68 -5.48 10.33
CA ARG A 642 -28.53 -6.93 10.29
C ARG A 642 -29.48 -7.46 9.23
N GLY A 643 -28.93 -7.92 8.11
CA GLY A 643 -29.68 -8.46 6.99
C GLY A 643 -30.38 -9.78 7.33
N LEU A 644 -31.24 -10.26 6.42
CA LEU A 644 -31.92 -11.55 6.59
C LEU A 644 -30.96 -12.75 6.55
N ASP A 645 -29.75 -12.55 6.00
CA ASP A 645 -28.64 -13.49 6.03
C ASP A 645 -27.85 -13.44 7.36
N ASN A 646 -28.30 -12.64 8.33
CA ASN A 646 -27.61 -12.32 9.59
C ASN A 646 -26.22 -11.68 9.39
N GLY A 647 -25.91 -11.17 8.19
CA GLY A 647 -24.73 -10.34 7.95
C GLY A 647 -24.96 -8.88 8.35
N VAL A 648 -23.88 -8.12 8.49
CA VAL A 648 -23.93 -6.67 8.69
C VAL A 648 -23.85 -5.98 7.34
N TRP A 649 -24.78 -5.06 7.08
CA TRP A 649 -24.90 -4.33 5.83
C TRP A 649 -24.93 -2.84 6.08
N LYS A 650 -24.26 -2.08 5.23
CA LYS A 650 -24.29 -0.62 5.21
C LYS A 650 -25.27 -0.15 4.14
N LYS A 651 -26.03 0.91 4.45
CA LYS A 651 -26.93 1.54 3.49
C LYS A 651 -26.28 2.73 2.78
N GLU A 652 -26.25 2.67 1.46
CA GLU A 652 -25.81 3.78 0.60
C GLU A 652 -27.00 4.63 0.14
N ALA A 653 -26.75 5.77 -0.52
CA ALA A 653 -27.81 6.58 -1.12
C ALA A 653 -28.70 5.77 -2.07
N PHE A 654 -28.11 4.83 -2.82
CA PHE A 654 -28.79 3.88 -3.70
C PHE A 654 -28.23 2.47 -3.41
N GLY A 655 -29.10 1.51 -3.06
CA GLY A 655 -28.68 0.12 -2.76
C GLY A 655 -27.97 -0.07 -1.41
N SER A 656 -27.32 -1.20 -1.22
CA SER A 656 -26.65 -1.58 0.04
C SER A 656 -25.40 -2.39 -0.24
N SER A 657 -24.39 -2.24 0.60
CA SER A 657 -23.15 -2.99 0.55
C SER A 657 -22.98 -3.82 1.82
N ARG A 658 -22.50 -5.05 1.68
CA ARG A 658 -22.18 -5.88 2.85
C ARG A 658 -20.93 -5.30 3.50
N VAL A 659 -20.96 -5.10 4.81
CA VAL A 659 -19.73 -4.84 5.56
C VAL A 659 -19.05 -6.18 5.72
N ASN A 660 -17.81 -6.28 5.27
CA ASN A 660 -17.00 -7.47 5.42
C ASN A 660 -16.54 -7.58 6.88
N VAL A 661 -17.45 -8.04 7.73
CA VAL A 661 -17.17 -8.34 9.13
C VAL A 661 -16.58 -9.73 9.16
N VAL A 662 -15.28 -9.84 9.38
CA VAL A 662 -14.57 -11.12 9.38
C VAL A 662 -14.05 -11.45 10.77
N GLN A 663 -13.99 -12.74 11.10
CA GLN A 663 -13.46 -13.25 12.37
C GLN A 663 -12.47 -14.40 12.11
N PRO A 664 -11.53 -14.66 13.05
CA PRO A 664 -10.63 -15.81 13.02
C PRO A 664 -11.31 -17.18 13.01
#